data_AF-A0A520JTT9-F1
#
_entry.id   AF-A0A520JTT9-F1
#
_cell.length_a   1.000
_cell.length_b   1.000
_cell.length_c   1.000
_cell.angle_alpha   90.00
_cell.angle_beta   90.00
_cell.angle_gamma   90.00
#
_symmetry.space_group_name_H-M   'P 1'
#
loop_
_entity.id
_entity.type
_entity.pdbx_description
1 polymer ?
#
loop_
_entity_poly.entity_id
_entity_poly.type
_entity_poly.pdbx_seq_one_letter_code
_entity_poly.pdbx_strand_id
1 'polypeptide(L)'
;MGNQERIKEMKRRTYNVRGRIRFEKNVDKEKLTPRVYARIGHRTVASAPVDIEGGFNLKFERVGTAPPSSLTLIVGPPVSESMLTHANTKQIPISSEEWKESGKLLLVEKDIMVEKDLIICMLPREIKICGVVCKEIPIAETGLTRCCPVPFAKVEVFDVDSLLSIKSIKAKPVKSIIASDKFRKIPEEVFEIPERYNPPGHVPGPFEKRMMVKNMMGTEEMPISAEKSDILDYTVGKVNIADSYAHIPFYTKDKLGEVYTDECGEFCLTFTWFPGCISPDVSPDLIFKVSQTYTTSNGPVTYTIYSEGYSDTRWDVPDYHWVKLDAADGVLVSCNPDCHPLLDRRALFMGVGNQGIYADIAQEDDAPKACGFVYNGNFVKSPFGETLDIRGVFGSKVEETGERLYRISYAKIPDCNSKPDDDSIAWTPITDALIERYYYWDSSVGALHYDNMALGPHSLPGHANPEFYKIRNTQDDYGHDIYWFDHNRIAEWETDGKIPDGLYVLKIEVFDSDGNPDPAVYIGDDLGKYAYMCLHINNKKPHVEIKGIFNGGSLINMQCGAFDHLIGEEVKFLVDAYHEDDHLLYWSMSYQIGYGSAKGTVASDTSGYTVEDFRGKDNEFIVWEKFDENFGLTTIPPSTCSTFGVAIELAVCTKTTNGYDFLKSKHEHYKEVHAGLAVHHAEEEG
;
A
#
# COMPACT_ATOMS: atom_id res chain seq x y z
N MET A 1 5.92 75.17 -9.87
CA MET A 1 6.31 74.24 -10.94
C MET A 1 6.32 72.83 -10.36
N GLY A 2 5.44 71.96 -10.85
CA GLY A 2 5.14 70.66 -10.24
C GLY A 2 6.11 69.56 -10.68
N ASN A 3 6.35 68.58 -9.79
CA ASN A 3 7.16 67.38 -10.01
C ASN A 3 6.79 66.57 -11.28
N GLN A 4 5.62 66.81 -11.88
CA GLN A 4 5.17 66.15 -13.10
C GLN A 4 5.92 66.60 -14.37
N GLU A 5 6.52 67.79 -14.41
CA GLU A 5 7.30 68.23 -15.58
C GLU A 5 8.75 67.72 -15.57
N ARG A 6 9.30 67.35 -14.40
CA ARG A 6 10.65 66.76 -14.28
C ARG A 6 10.73 65.28 -14.67
N ILE A 7 9.59 64.57 -14.72
CA ILE A 7 9.53 63.14 -15.07
C ILE A 7 9.50 62.92 -16.60
N LYS A 8 9.28 63.97 -17.41
CA LYS A 8 9.07 63.84 -18.86
C LYS A 8 10.31 63.60 -19.72
N GLU A 9 11.50 63.39 -19.16
CA GLU A 9 12.68 63.03 -19.99
C GLU A 9 13.71 62.13 -19.29
N MET A 10 13.29 61.27 -18.35
CA MET A 10 14.19 60.21 -17.89
C MET A 10 14.36 59.17 -18.99
N LYS A 11 15.49 59.25 -19.71
CA LYS A 11 15.87 58.31 -20.78
C LYS A 11 15.80 56.87 -20.24
N ARG A 12 14.92 56.05 -20.83
CA ARG A 12 14.94 54.59 -20.63
C ARG A 12 16.23 54.04 -21.23
N ARG A 13 16.94 53.22 -20.46
CA ARG A 13 18.09 52.44 -20.93
C ARG A 13 17.70 50.97 -21.05
N THR A 14 18.23 50.32 -22.07
CA THR A 14 18.10 48.88 -22.26
C THR A 14 19.31 48.19 -21.65
N TYR A 15 19.05 47.20 -20.82
CA TYR A 15 20.05 46.37 -20.16
C TYR A 15 20.04 45.01 -20.85
N ASN A 16 21.21 44.50 -21.18
CA ASN A 16 21.39 43.20 -21.79
C ASN A 16 22.44 42.41 -21.01
N VAL A 17 22.07 41.22 -20.55
CA VAL A 17 22.98 40.28 -19.89
C VAL A 17 23.00 39.01 -20.71
N ARG A 18 24.17 38.65 -21.24
CA ARG A 18 24.35 37.43 -22.05
C ARG A 18 25.49 36.59 -21.49
N GLY A 19 25.52 35.32 -21.83
CA GLY A 19 26.60 34.45 -21.37
C GLY A 19 26.34 32.98 -21.67
N ARG A 20 27.19 32.12 -21.11
CA ARG A 20 27.03 30.66 -21.18
C ARG A 20 26.99 30.03 -19.79
N ILE A 21 26.10 29.07 -19.61
CA ILE A 21 26.05 28.16 -18.47
C ILE A 21 26.83 26.90 -18.82
N ARG A 22 27.68 26.48 -17.90
CA ARG A 22 28.41 25.22 -17.94
C ARG A 22 28.06 24.43 -16.69
N PHE A 23 27.92 23.12 -16.86
CA PHE A 23 27.64 22.19 -15.78
C PHE A 23 28.93 21.46 -15.41
N GLU A 24 29.18 21.31 -14.10
CA GLU A 24 30.38 20.63 -13.59
C GLU A 24 30.48 19.16 -14.01
N LYS A 25 29.34 18.53 -14.34
CA LYS A 25 29.25 17.15 -14.83
C LYS A 25 28.56 17.12 -16.21
N ASN A 26 28.90 16.12 -17.03
CA ASN A 26 28.06 15.74 -18.16
C ASN A 26 26.72 15.25 -17.61
N VAL A 27 25.72 16.12 -17.68
CA VAL A 27 24.33 15.80 -17.38
C VAL A 27 23.58 15.72 -18.68
N ASP A 28 22.56 14.87 -18.71
CA ASP A 28 21.65 14.78 -19.84
C ASP A 28 20.98 16.15 -20.06
N LYS A 29 21.52 16.90 -21.01
CA LYS A 29 21.10 18.27 -21.31
C LYS A 29 19.69 18.32 -21.89
N GLU A 30 19.17 17.20 -22.38
CA GLU A 30 17.80 17.13 -22.90
C GLU A 30 16.77 17.12 -21.77
N LYS A 31 17.15 16.63 -20.58
CA LYS A 31 16.30 16.63 -19.38
C LYS A 31 16.38 17.93 -18.57
N LEU A 32 17.41 18.74 -18.81
CA LEU A 32 17.59 20.02 -18.13
C LEU A 32 17.06 21.16 -19.01
N THR A 33 16.04 21.86 -18.53
CA THR A 33 15.48 23.06 -19.19
C THR A 33 15.68 24.33 -18.34
N PRO A 34 16.93 24.66 -17.95
CA PRO A 34 17.16 25.75 -17.01
C PRO A 34 16.79 27.11 -17.61
N ARG A 35 16.47 28.04 -16.72
CA ARG A 35 16.23 29.45 -17.04
C ARG A 35 17.14 30.33 -16.21
N VAL A 36 17.49 31.47 -16.79
CA VAL A 36 18.18 32.54 -16.07
C VAL A 36 17.17 33.64 -15.77
N TYR A 37 17.12 34.05 -14.51
CA TYR A 37 16.27 35.13 -14.03
C TYR A 37 17.14 36.29 -13.55
N ALA A 38 16.77 37.50 -13.92
CA ALA A 38 17.40 38.73 -13.48
C ALA A 38 16.56 39.34 -12.35
N ARG A 39 17.13 39.48 -11.15
CA ARG A 39 16.44 40.00 -9.96
C ARG A 39 17.08 41.29 -9.47
N ILE A 40 16.26 42.29 -9.14
CA ILE A 40 16.69 43.52 -8.48
C ILE A 40 15.92 43.65 -7.17
N GLY A 41 16.63 43.52 -6.04
CA GLY A 41 15.99 43.36 -4.73
C GLY A 41 15.16 42.08 -4.71
N HIS A 42 13.87 42.19 -4.40
CA HIS A 42 12.96 41.04 -4.35
C HIS A 42 12.22 40.75 -5.67
N ARG A 43 12.37 41.60 -6.69
CA ARG A 43 11.57 41.51 -7.92
C ARG A 43 12.38 40.98 -9.11
N THR A 44 11.84 39.99 -9.80
CA THR A 44 12.33 39.55 -11.11
C THR A 44 11.97 40.58 -12.18
N VAL A 45 12.99 41.04 -12.91
CA VAL A 45 12.86 42.07 -13.96
C VAL A 45 12.94 41.49 -15.37
N ALA A 46 13.52 40.30 -15.54
CA ALA A 46 13.51 39.53 -16.78
C ALA A 46 13.81 38.06 -16.52
N SER A 47 13.41 37.19 -17.46
CA SER A 47 13.86 35.79 -17.53
C SER A 47 14.20 35.42 -18.98
N ALA A 48 15.12 34.47 -19.17
CA ALA A 48 15.48 33.94 -20.48
C ALA A 48 15.72 32.42 -20.40
N PRO A 49 15.31 31.65 -21.42
CA PRO A 49 15.69 30.25 -21.51
C PRO A 49 17.19 30.11 -21.79
N VAL A 50 17.74 28.96 -21.41
CA VAL A 50 19.10 28.53 -21.72
C VAL A 50 19.02 27.57 -22.90
N ASP A 51 19.80 27.81 -23.96
CA ASP A 51 19.85 26.93 -25.12
C ASP A 51 20.68 25.66 -24.86
N ILE A 52 20.67 24.73 -25.82
CA ILE A 52 21.40 23.44 -25.74
C ILE A 52 22.92 23.59 -25.61
N GLU A 53 23.49 24.73 -26.06
CA GLU A 53 24.90 25.07 -25.89
C GLU A 53 25.20 25.73 -24.54
N GLY A 54 24.16 25.97 -23.72
CA GLY A 54 24.24 26.70 -22.46
C GLY A 54 24.10 28.22 -22.62
N GLY A 55 23.88 28.74 -23.81
CA GLY A 55 23.75 30.17 -24.08
C GLY A 55 22.46 30.78 -23.51
N PHE A 56 22.54 32.01 -23.00
CA PHE A 56 21.38 32.79 -22.58
C PHE A 56 21.52 34.28 -22.95
N ASN A 57 20.38 34.97 -23.08
CA ASN A 57 20.31 36.38 -23.44
C ASN A 57 19.10 37.06 -22.78
N LEU A 58 19.36 37.79 -21.69
CA LEU A 58 18.38 38.53 -20.89
C LEU A 58 18.33 39.99 -21.29
N LYS A 59 17.15 40.51 -21.64
CA LYS A 59 16.96 41.93 -21.95
C LYS A 59 15.84 42.54 -21.12
N PHE A 60 16.07 43.71 -20.55
CA PHE A 60 15.05 44.49 -19.83
C PHE A 60 15.30 46.00 -19.94
N GLU A 61 14.25 46.80 -19.73
CA GLU A 61 14.34 48.25 -19.69
C GLU A 61 14.17 48.79 -18.28
N ARG A 62 14.93 49.82 -17.92
CA ARG A 62 14.75 50.53 -16.66
C ARG A 62 14.93 52.03 -16.84
N VAL A 63 14.17 52.80 -16.06
CA VAL A 63 14.30 54.26 -15.96
C VAL A 63 15.49 54.59 -15.06
N GLY A 64 16.48 55.32 -15.59
CA GLY A 64 17.68 55.73 -14.86
C GLY A 64 18.94 55.69 -15.72
N THR A 65 19.96 56.47 -15.34
CA THR A 65 21.23 56.59 -16.07
C THR A 65 22.35 55.70 -15.51
N ALA A 66 22.22 55.22 -14.27
CA ALA A 66 23.22 54.39 -13.60
C ALA A 66 22.92 52.89 -13.73
N PRO A 67 23.95 52.03 -13.81
CA PRO A 67 23.77 50.58 -13.70
C PRO A 67 23.02 50.20 -12.41
N PRO A 68 22.19 49.15 -12.42
CA PRO A 68 21.58 48.66 -11.19
C PRO A 68 22.68 48.24 -10.21
N SER A 69 22.70 48.85 -9.02
CA SER A 69 23.72 48.56 -7.99
C SER A 69 23.59 47.18 -7.35
N SER A 70 22.52 46.43 -7.65
CA SER A 70 22.20 45.14 -7.03
C SER A 70 21.39 44.22 -7.96
N LEU A 71 21.91 43.97 -9.17
CA LEU A 71 21.34 42.93 -10.03
C LEU A 71 21.91 41.57 -9.61
N THR A 72 21.05 40.58 -9.40
CA THR A 72 21.44 39.18 -9.18
C THR A 72 20.88 38.33 -10.31
N LEU A 73 21.73 37.54 -10.97
CA LEU A 73 21.30 36.48 -11.85
C LEU A 73 21.01 35.23 -11.02
N ILE A 74 19.91 34.56 -11.34
CA ILE A 74 19.48 33.32 -10.71
C ILE A 74 19.38 32.27 -11.81
N VAL A 75 20.12 31.17 -11.70
CA VAL A 75 19.99 30.01 -12.59
C VAL A 75 19.23 28.91 -11.85
N GLY A 76 18.12 28.47 -12.43
CA GLY A 76 17.20 27.52 -11.81
C GLY A 76 16.27 26.83 -12.81
N PRO A 77 15.38 25.96 -12.32
CA PRO A 77 14.37 25.30 -13.15
C PRO A 77 13.36 26.30 -13.73
N PRO A 78 12.58 25.92 -14.75
CA PRO A 78 11.65 26.82 -15.44
C PRO A 78 10.33 27.06 -14.66
N VAL A 79 10.43 27.44 -13.39
CA VAL A 79 9.30 27.57 -12.46
C VAL A 79 8.87 29.03 -12.25
N SER A 80 7.73 29.21 -11.55
CA SER A 80 7.22 30.51 -11.10
C SER A 80 8.19 31.21 -10.14
N GLU A 81 8.06 32.53 -9.99
CA GLU A 81 8.94 33.30 -9.08
C GLU A 81 8.81 32.86 -7.61
N SER A 82 7.62 32.42 -7.19
CA SER A 82 7.40 31.85 -5.86
C SER A 82 8.13 30.51 -5.69
N MET A 83 8.15 29.65 -6.70
CA MET A 83 8.90 28.39 -6.63
C MET A 83 10.42 28.57 -6.75
N LEU A 84 10.91 29.66 -7.34
CA LEU A 84 12.34 29.96 -7.36
C LEU A 84 12.94 30.24 -5.98
N THR A 85 12.12 30.63 -4.99
CA THR A 85 12.58 30.76 -3.60
C THR A 85 12.72 29.41 -2.91
N HIS A 86 12.06 28.36 -3.41
CA HIS A 86 12.11 26.99 -2.87
C HIS A 86 13.15 26.12 -3.57
N ALA A 87 13.39 26.36 -4.86
CA ALA A 87 14.50 25.76 -5.58
C ALA A 87 15.84 26.36 -5.11
N ASN A 88 16.78 25.53 -4.69
CA ASN A 88 18.14 26.00 -4.46
C ASN A 88 18.73 26.36 -5.83
N THR A 89 19.02 27.65 -6.01
CA THR A 89 19.41 28.23 -7.29
C THR A 89 20.82 28.81 -7.21
N LYS A 90 21.51 28.84 -8.36
CA LYS A 90 22.80 29.53 -8.42
C LYS A 90 22.56 31.03 -8.52
N GLN A 91 22.93 31.76 -7.47
CA GLN A 91 22.85 33.23 -7.46
C GLN A 91 24.19 33.86 -7.79
N ILE A 92 24.22 34.74 -8.78
CA ILE A 92 25.43 35.45 -9.22
C ILE A 92 25.14 36.96 -9.16
N PRO A 93 25.72 37.68 -8.20
CA PRO A 93 25.62 39.14 -8.18
C PRO A 93 26.39 39.72 -9.39
N ILE A 94 25.82 40.76 -9.99
CA ILE A 94 26.43 41.56 -11.04
C ILE A 94 26.73 42.93 -10.45
N SER A 95 28.02 43.25 -10.34
CA SER A 95 28.46 44.55 -9.84
C SER A 95 28.20 45.65 -10.87
N SER A 96 28.09 46.89 -10.41
CA SER A 96 27.94 48.06 -11.30
C SER A 96 29.13 48.25 -12.24
N GLU A 97 30.31 47.76 -11.88
CA GLU A 97 31.57 47.89 -12.62
C GLU A 97 31.66 46.93 -13.82
N GLU A 98 30.90 45.84 -13.80
CA GLU A 98 30.88 44.84 -14.88
C GLU A 98 30.13 45.31 -16.13
N TRP A 99 29.34 46.38 -16.01
CA TRP A 99 28.54 46.90 -17.12
C TRP A 99 29.41 47.69 -18.10
N LYS A 100 29.40 47.26 -19.37
CA LYS A 100 30.03 47.98 -20.48
C LYS A 100 28.97 48.80 -21.22
N GLU A 101 29.21 50.10 -21.34
CA GLU A 101 28.32 50.99 -22.07
C GLU A 101 28.58 50.90 -23.58
N SER A 102 27.53 50.62 -24.35
CA SER A 102 27.56 50.58 -25.80
C SER A 102 26.37 51.40 -26.34
N GLY A 103 26.55 52.72 -26.39
CA GLY A 103 25.50 53.67 -26.78
C GLY A 103 24.34 53.69 -25.77
N LYS A 104 23.13 53.30 -26.20
CA LYS A 104 21.95 53.20 -25.33
C LYS A 104 21.83 51.86 -24.59
N LEU A 105 22.70 50.90 -24.92
CA LEU A 105 22.71 49.55 -24.37
C LEU A 105 23.79 49.44 -23.29
N LEU A 106 23.41 48.95 -22.11
CA LEU A 106 24.37 48.48 -21.11
C LEU A 106 24.47 46.96 -21.23
N LEU A 107 25.68 46.46 -21.47
CA LEU A 107 25.95 45.04 -21.72
C LEU A 107 26.80 44.45 -20.59
N VAL A 108 26.40 43.27 -20.12
CA VAL A 108 27.22 42.38 -19.27
C VAL A 108 27.35 41.04 -19.95
N GLU A 109 28.56 40.48 -19.91
CA GLU A 109 28.84 39.11 -20.32
C GLU A 109 29.26 38.29 -19.11
N LYS A 110 28.56 37.18 -18.85
CA LYS A 110 28.81 36.35 -17.66
C LYS A 110 28.74 34.86 -17.99
N ASP A 111 29.88 34.19 -17.87
CA ASP A 111 29.92 32.72 -17.87
C ASP A 111 29.64 32.19 -16.46
N ILE A 112 28.78 31.19 -16.37
CA ILE A 112 28.26 30.66 -15.12
C ILE A 112 28.60 29.17 -15.04
N MET A 113 29.22 28.75 -13.95
CA MET A 113 29.37 27.34 -13.60
C MET A 113 28.28 26.95 -12.60
N VAL A 114 27.55 25.88 -12.91
CA VAL A 114 26.56 25.28 -12.00
C VAL A 114 27.18 24.03 -11.38
N GLU A 115 27.33 24.05 -10.06
CA GLU A 115 27.86 22.93 -9.28
C GLU A 115 26.94 21.70 -9.34
N LYS A 116 27.54 20.51 -9.25
CA LYS A 116 26.83 19.22 -9.32
C LYS A 116 25.59 19.14 -8.43
N ASP A 117 25.67 19.63 -7.21
CA ASP A 117 24.60 19.52 -6.22
C ASP A 117 23.36 20.36 -6.59
N LEU A 118 23.55 21.46 -7.33
CA LEU A 118 22.45 22.27 -7.84
C LEU A 118 21.79 21.66 -9.07
N ILE A 119 22.47 20.76 -9.78
CA ILE A 119 21.92 20.15 -10.99
C ILE A 119 20.79 19.19 -10.66
N ILE A 120 20.93 18.42 -9.56
CA ILE A 120 19.91 17.46 -9.12
C ILE A 120 18.57 18.17 -8.84
N CYS A 121 18.62 19.40 -8.32
CA CYS A 121 17.42 20.18 -7.97
C CYS A 121 16.77 20.89 -9.16
N MET A 122 17.40 20.84 -10.33
CA MET A 122 16.83 21.30 -11.59
C MET A 122 16.23 20.16 -12.41
N LEU A 123 16.38 18.90 -11.95
CA LEU A 123 15.77 17.76 -12.61
C LEU A 123 14.29 17.68 -12.21
N PRO A 124 13.38 17.64 -13.18
CA PRO A 124 11.95 17.48 -12.91
C PRO A 124 11.65 16.07 -12.37
N ARG A 125 10.73 15.99 -11.41
CA ARG A 125 9.99 14.79 -11.01
C ARG A 125 8.55 14.94 -11.50
N GLU A 126 7.94 13.86 -11.98
CA GLU A 126 6.52 13.87 -12.29
C GLU A 126 5.74 13.32 -11.09
N ILE A 127 4.76 14.09 -10.63
CA ILE A 127 3.87 13.67 -9.55
C ILE A 127 2.49 13.45 -10.17
N LYS A 128 1.96 12.25 -9.97
CA LYS A 128 0.65 11.81 -10.44
C LYS A 128 -0.29 11.67 -9.25
N ILE A 129 -1.31 12.52 -9.22
CA ILE A 129 -2.39 12.47 -8.23
C ILE A 129 -3.62 11.92 -8.91
N CYS A 130 -4.13 10.79 -8.43
CA CYS A 130 -5.42 10.26 -8.86
C CYS A 130 -6.40 10.25 -7.70
N GLY A 131 -7.70 10.15 -7.98
CA GLY A 131 -8.66 10.17 -6.91
C GLY A 131 -10.10 10.14 -7.38
N VAL A 132 -11.01 10.27 -6.41
CA VAL A 132 -12.43 10.48 -6.66
C VAL A 132 -12.94 11.69 -5.90
N VAL A 133 -13.99 12.30 -6.44
CA VAL A 133 -14.86 13.21 -5.70
C VAL A 133 -16.17 12.51 -5.39
N CYS A 134 -16.51 12.43 -4.11
CA CYS A 134 -17.70 11.75 -3.61
C CYS A 134 -18.66 12.73 -2.95
N LYS A 135 -19.96 12.45 -3.01
CA LYS A 135 -20.95 12.95 -2.07
C LYS A 135 -21.43 11.78 -1.23
N GLU A 136 -21.27 11.88 0.09
CA GLU A 136 -21.81 10.88 0.98
C GLU A 136 -23.35 10.99 1.05
N ILE A 137 -24.04 9.90 0.70
CA ILE A 137 -25.50 9.80 0.77
C ILE A 137 -25.85 8.72 1.79
N PRO A 138 -26.69 9.00 2.81
CA PRO A 138 -27.11 7.96 3.74
C PRO A 138 -27.83 6.82 2.98
N ILE A 139 -27.44 5.59 3.28
CA ILE A 139 -28.15 4.38 2.88
C ILE A 139 -29.23 4.16 3.93
N ALA A 140 -30.49 4.10 3.50
CA ALA A 140 -31.61 3.90 4.40
C ALA A 140 -31.39 2.65 5.27
N GLU A 141 -31.70 2.76 6.56
CA GLU A 141 -31.77 1.63 7.51
C GLU A 141 -30.43 0.96 7.88
N THR A 142 -29.28 1.40 7.35
CA THR A 142 -27.97 0.78 7.63
C THR A 142 -27.03 1.63 8.48
N GLY A 143 -27.36 2.91 8.71
CA GLY A 143 -26.45 3.87 9.37
C GLY A 143 -25.23 4.27 8.52
N LEU A 144 -25.05 3.67 7.34
CA LEU A 144 -23.93 3.94 6.44
C LEU A 144 -24.25 5.07 5.48
N THR A 145 -23.22 5.72 4.98
CA THR A 145 -23.30 6.53 3.76
C THR A 145 -22.89 5.68 2.56
N ARG A 146 -23.23 6.05 1.33
CA ARG A 146 -22.64 5.59 0.07
C ARG A 146 -21.96 6.76 -0.61
N CYS A 147 -20.78 6.52 -1.20
CA CYS A 147 -20.23 7.50 -2.14
C CYS A 147 -21.17 7.58 -3.34
N CYS A 148 -21.74 8.75 -3.56
CA CYS A 148 -22.36 9.13 -4.81
C CYS A 148 -21.34 9.97 -5.58
N PRO A 149 -20.73 9.44 -6.64
CA PRO A 149 -19.62 10.07 -7.33
C PRO A 149 -20.02 11.37 -7.99
N VAL A 150 -19.15 12.37 -7.97
CA VAL A 150 -19.46 13.72 -8.44
C VAL A 150 -18.87 13.94 -9.83
N PRO A 151 -19.66 13.85 -10.90
CA PRO A 151 -19.14 13.98 -12.25
C PRO A 151 -18.80 15.42 -12.61
N PHE A 152 -17.83 15.57 -13.51
CA PHE A 152 -17.43 16.84 -14.13
C PHE A 152 -17.11 17.96 -13.12
N ALA A 153 -16.71 17.60 -11.91
CA ALA A 153 -16.24 18.50 -10.89
C ALA A 153 -14.80 18.93 -11.18
N LYS A 154 -14.52 20.22 -11.05
CA LYS A 154 -13.17 20.76 -11.18
C LYS A 154 -12.41 20.54 -9.88
N VAL A 155 -11.34 19.76 -9.95
CA VAL A 155 -10.37 19.55 -8.86
C VAL A 155 -9.17 20.45 -9.09
N GLU A 156 -8.86 21.30 -8.11
CA GLU A 156 -7.69 22.17 -8.09
C GLU A 156 -6.73 21.69 -7.00
N VAL A 157 -5.45 21.55 -7.34
CA VAL A 157 -4.40 21.11 -6.41
C VAL A 157 -3.45 22.28 -6.14
N PHE A 158 -3.14 22.52 -4.87
CA PHE A 158 -2.25 23.57 -4.43
C PHE A 158 -1.14 23.01 -3.56
N ASP A 159 0.03 23.61 -3.68
CA ASP A 159 1.16 23.45 -2.79
C ASP A 159 1.05 24.43 -1.61
N VAL A 160 1.36 23.95 -0.41
CA VAL A 160 1.26 24.69 0.86
C VAL A 160 2.59 24.68 1.58
N ASP A 161 3.27 25.81 1.55
CA ASP A 161 4.55 25.98 2.20
C ASP A 161 4.52 27.04 3.28
N SER A 162 5.30 26.85 4.35
CA SER A 162 5.42 27.88 5.40
C SER A 162 6.30 29.06 4.91
N LEU A 163 5.67 30.21 4.68
CA LEU A 163 6.30 31.44 4.19
C LEU A 163 7.32 32.05 5.17
N LEU A 164 7.16 31.85 6.48
CA LEU A 164 7.95 32.54 7.51
C LEU A 164 7.85 31.84 8.88
N SER A 165 8.94 31.24 9.35
CA SER A 165 9.17 31.14 10.79
C SER A 165 9.70 32.50 11.27
N ILE A 166 8.84 33.38 11.80
CA ILE A 166 9.34 34.59 12.47
C ILE A 166 10.09 34.11 13.73
N LYS A 167 11.44 34.09 13.68
CA LYS A 167 12.25 33.97 14.90
C LYS A 167 11.86 35.12 15.81
N SER A 168 11.49 34.81 17.05
CA SER A 168 11.10 35.81 18.04
C SER A 168 12.19 36.89 18.12
N ILE A 169 11.85 38.09 17.64
CA ILE A 169 12.68 39.26 17.92
C ILE A 169 12.46 39.51 19.41
N LYS A 170 13.53 39.44 20.22
CA LYS A 170 13.48 39.85 21.64
C LYS A 170 13.00 41.30 21.70
N ALA A 171 11.70 41.50 21.84
CA ALA A 171 11.13 42.82 22.06
C ALA A 171 11.59 43.28 23.44
N LYS A 172 12.30 44.42 23.50
CA LYS A 172 12.54 45.09 24.78
C LYS A 172 11.17 45.49 25.33
N PRO A 173 10.86 45.19 26.61
CA PRO A 173 9.56 45.48 27.18
C PRO A 173 9.32 47.00 27.14
N VAL A 174 8.35 47.42 26.34
CA VAL A 174 7.82 48.77 26.40
C VAL A 174 6.84 48.79 27.56
N LYS A 175 7.06 49.67 28.55
CA LYS A 175 6.17 49.86 29.69
C LYS A 175 4.73 50.07 29.19
N SER A 176 3.83 49.22 29.64
CA SER A 176 2.40 49.28 29.37
C SER A 176 1.85 50.66 29.73
N ILE A 177 1.30 51.35 28.73
CA ILE A 177 0.32 52.42 28.97
C ILE A 177 -1.03 51.72 28.90
N ILE A 178 -1.69 51.60 30.05
CA ILE A 178 -3.05 51.07 30.16
C ILE A 178 -3.97 52.08 29.48
N ALA A 179 -4.57 51.70 28.36
CA ALA A 179 -5.70 52.40 27.74
C ALA A 179 -6.85 51.40 27.59
N SER A 180 -7.97 51.76 28.20
CA SER A 180 -9.23 51.00 28.37
C SER A 180 -9.75 50.31 27.11
N ASP A 181 -10.14 49.04 27.28
CA ASP A 181 -10.84 48.22 26.28
C ASP A 181 -12.22 48.79 25.91
N LYS A 182 -12.47 48.92 24.60
CA LYS A 182 -13.80 48.93 24.01
C LYS A 182 -13.88 47.81 22.97
N PHE A 183 -14.56 46.72 23.30
CA PHE A 183 -14.97 45.69 22.34
C PHE A 183 -15.89 46.31 21.28
N ARG A 184 -15.63 46.05 20.00
CA ARG A 184 -16.59 46.31 18.90
C ARG A 184 -17.20 44.99 18.43
N LYS A 185 -18.53 44.95 18.35
CA LYS A 185 -19.34 43.93 17.66
C LYS A 185 -18.99 43.90 16.16
N ILE A 186 -18.85 42.70 15.60
CA ILE A 186 -18.88 42.45 14.15
C ILE A 186 -20.35 42.62 13.70
N PRO A 187 -20.66 43.30 12.59
CA PRO A 187 -22.03 43.36 12.08
C PRO A 187 -22.47 41.97 11.61
N GLU A 188 -23.62 41.50 12.08
CA GLU A 188 -24.37 40.44 11.41
C GLU A 188 -24.89 41.01 10.09
N GLU A 189 -24.32 40.57 8.97
CA GLU A 189 -24.98 40.72 7.67
C GLU A 189 -26.16 39.75 7.62
N VAL A 190 -27.36 40.32 7.70
CA VAL A 190 -28.63 39.65 7.46
C VAL A 190 -28.73 39.38 5.95
N PHE A 191 -28.63 38.11 5.56
CA PHE A 191 -29.03 37.67 4.23
C PHE A 191 -30.55 37.50 4.19
N GLU A 192 -31.21 38.20 3.28
CA GLU A 192 -32.64 37.97 2.97
C GLU A 192 -32.80 36.59 2.32
N ILE A 193 -33.47 35.69 3.03
CA ILE A 193 -33.84 34.35 2.56
C ILE A 193 -35.04 34.50 1.61
N PRO A 194 -35.00 34.00 0.36
CA PRO A 194 -36.18 33.95 -0.49
C PRO A 194 -37.24 33.01 0.11
N GLU A 195 -38.51 33.41 0.04
CA GLU A 195 -39.66 32.71 0.62
C GLU A 195 -39.67 31.19 0.33
N ARG A 196 -39.65 30.39 1.40
CA ARG A 196 -39.83 28.93 1.33
C ARG A 196 -41.25 28.57 0.90
N TYR A 197 -41.33 27.68 -0.08
CA TYR A 197 -42.51 26.88 -0.37
C TYR A 197 -42.78 25.90 0.80
N ASN A 198 -43.93 26.01 1.45
CA ASN A 198 -44.39 25.11 2.52
C ASN A 198 -45.15 23.91 1.93
N PRO A 199 -44.65 22.67 2.05
CA PRO A 199 -45.51 21.49 1.98
C PRO A 199 -46.21 21.25 3.34
N PRO A 200 -47.48 20.82 3.37
CA PRO A 200 -48.21 20.54 4.60
C PRO A 200 -47.95 19.11 5.08
N GLY A 201 -47.66 18.92 6.38
CA GLY A 201 -47.62 17.58 6.97
C GLY A 201 -47.00 17.53 8.36
N HIS A 202 -47.61 16.77 9.27
CA HIS A 202 -47.41 16.74 10.71
C HIS A 202 -45.99 16.41 11.19
N VAL A 203 -45.55 17.11 12.26
CA VAL A 203 -44.47 16.68 13.16
C VAL A 203 -45.10 16.31 14.52
N PRO A 204 -44.97 15.07 15.01
CA PRO A 204 -45.20 14.74 16.41
C PRO A 204 -44.03 15.19 17.30
N GLY A 205 -44.35 15.58 18.53
CA GLY A 205 -43.48 16.30 19.47
C GLY A 205 -42.30 15.53 20.08
N PRO A 206 -41.57 16.21 20.99
CA PRO A 206 -40.23 15.82 21.43
C PRO A 206 -40.27 14.81 22.59
N PHE A 207 -39.27 13.91 22.64
CA PHE A 207 -38.89 13.21 23.86
C PHE A 207 -37.48 13.57 24.29
N GLU A 208 -37.32 13.60 25.60
CA GLU A 208 -36.33 14.36 26.36
C GLU A 208 -34.96 13.67 26.48
N LYS A 209 -33.95 14.54 26.55
CA LYS A 209 -32.69 14.47 27.31
C LYS A 209 -32.38 13.20 28.12
N ARG A 210 -31.15 12.70 27.92
CA ARG A 210 -30.22 12.45 29.04
C ARG A 210 -28.94 13.26 28.84
N MET A 211 -28.65 14.06 29.84
CA MET A 211 -27.48 14.90 30.03
C MET A 211 -26.71 14.31 31.23
N MET A 212 -25.38 14.35 31.20
CA MET A 212 -24.48 14.79 32.29
C MET A 212 -23.06 14.19 32.11
N VAL A 213 -21.93 14.87 32.33
CA VAL A 213 -21.61 16.27 32.72
C VAL A 213 -20.06 16.50 32.64
N LYS A 214 -19.69 17.68 32.12
CA LYS A 214 -18.66 18.70 32.49
C LYS A 214 -17.17 18.39 32.77
N ASN A 215 -16.32 19.30 32.27
CA ASN A 215 -15.75 20.44 33.05
C ASN A 215 -15.34 21.59 32.10
N MET A 216 -15.96 22.78 32.15
CA MET A 216 -15.85 23.93 33.10
C MET A 216 -14.76 24.94 32.71
N MET A 217 -15.18 26.07 32.13
CA MET A 217 -14.80 27.43 32.57
C MET A 217 -15.98 28.37 32.29
N GLY A 218 -16.38 29.13 33.30
CA GLY A 218 -17.48 30.08 33.23
C GLY A 218 -16.99 31.52 33.37
N THR A 219 -17.78 32.46 32.87
CA THR A 219 -17.78 33.85 33.32
C THR A 219 -19.15 34.49 33.07
N GLU A 220 -19.53 35.32 34.03
CA GLU A 220 -20.81 36.01 34.23
C GLU A 220 -21.12 37.08 33.16
N GLU A 221 -22.41 37.28 32.87
CA GLU A 221 -22.93 38.43 32.13
C GLU A 221 -23.49 39.49 33.08
N MET A 222 -23.27 40.79 32.80
CA MET A 222 -24.17 41.89 33.18
C MET A 222 -23.88 43.17 32.32
N PRO A 223 -24.74 44.21 32.33
CA PRO A 223 -25.43 44.75 31.16
C PRO A 223 -24.78 45.98 30.49
N ILE A 224 -25.22 46.26 29.26
CA ILE A 224 -24.80 47.40 28.43
C ILE A 224 -25.76 48.59 28.60
N SER A 225 -25.22 49.80 28.81
CA SER A 225 -25.91 51.07 28.48
C SER A 225 -25.18 51.79 27.35
N ALA A 226 -25.94 52.36 26.42
CA ALA A 226 -25.46 53.02 25.21
C ALA A 226 -25.17 54.51 25.44
N GLU A 227 -24.13 55.05 24.78
CA GLU A 227 -24.09 56.44 24.30
C GLU A 227 -23.03 56.63 23.18
N LYS A 228 -23.30 57.64 22.33
CA LYS A 228 -22.82 57.89 20.94
C LYS A 228 -21.39 58.43 20.75
N SER A 229 -20.97 58.35 19.48
CA SER A 229 -20.14 59.33 18.68
C SER A 229 -18.60 59.24 18.82
N ASP A 230 -17.75 59.45 17.80
CA ASP A 230 -17.84 59.84 16.39
C ASP A 230 -16.50 59.52 15.64
N ILE A 231 -16.56 59.45 14.29
CA ILE A 231 -15.50 59.68 13.28
C ILE A 231 -14.41 58.60 12.98
N LEU A 232 -14.19 58.41 11.67
CA LEU A 232 -13.29 57.51 10.93
C LEU A 232 -11.78 57.68 11.18
N ASP A 233 -11.03 56.58 11.10
CA ASP A 233 -9.85 56.47 10.22
C ASP A 233 -9.50 54.99 9.95
N TYR A 234 -9.26 54.63 8.69
CA TYR A 234 -8.88 53.27 8.27
C TYR A 234 -7.37 53.07 8.43
N THR A 235 -6.95 52.03 9.15
CA THR A 235 -5.57 51.53 9.13
C THR A 235 -5.60 50.00 9.19
N VAL A 236 -4.85 49.36 8.29
CA VAL A 236 -4.63 47.90 8.24
C VAL A 236 -4.23 47.40 9.62
N GLY A 237 -5.01 46.47 10.16
CA GLY A 237 -4.94 46.03 11.55
C GLY A 237 -3.57 45.48 11.92
N LYS A 238 -2.93 46.12 12.92
CA LYS A 238 -1.87 45.49 13.71
C LYS A 238 -2.50 44.32 14.47
N VAL A 239 -2.05 43.10 14.18
CA VAL A 239 -2.35 41.93 15.02
C VAL A 239 -1.65 42.14 16.36
N ASN A 240 -2.42 42.34 17.42
CA ASN A 240 -1.91 42.31 18.79
C ASN A 240 -1.83 40.82 19.19
N ILE A 241 -0.64 40.24 19.09
CA ILE A 241 -0.38 38.91 19.65
C ILE A 241 -0.18 39.10 21.16
N ALA A 242 -1.23 38.84 21.93
CA ALA A 242 -1.14 38.80 23.38
C ALA A 242 -0.34 37.56 23.80
N ASP A 243 0.77 37.79 24.51
CA ASP A 243 1.55 36.92 25.41
C ASP A 243 1.43 35.38 25.28
N SER A 244 1.34 34.87 24.05
CA SER A 244 1.43 33.45 23.74
C SER A 244 2.63 33.27 22.84
N TYR A 245 3.51 32.36 23.23
CA TYR A 245 4.68 31.90 22.48
C TYR A 245 4.30 31.14 21.19
N ALA A 246 3.15 31.47 20.59
CA ALA A 246 2.63 30.80 19.42
C ALA A 246 3.29 31.38 18.16
N HIS A 247 4.13 30.57 17.54
CA HIS A 247 4.49 30.76 16.14
C HIS A 247 3.22 30.73 15.31
N ILE A 248 2.87 31.84 14.63
CA ILE A 248 1.82 31.84 13.62
C ILE A 248 2.52 31.57 12.28
N PRO A 249 2.48 30.35 11.75
CA PRO A 249 2.99 30.09 10.41
C PRO A 249 2.11 30.84 9.40
N PHE A 250 2.74 31.66 8.57
CA PHE A 250 2.12 32.14 7.34
C PHE A 250 2.35 31.07 6.28
N TYR A 251 1.33 30.73 5.50
CA TYR A 251 1.45 29.73 4.43
C TYR A 251 1.26 30.38 3.05
N THR A 252 2.04 29.98 2.06
CA THR A 252 1.75 30.21 0.63
C THR A 252 0.72 29.21 0.13
N LYS A 253 -0.04 29.60 -0.91
CA LYS A 253 -0.84 28.66 -1.72
C LYS A 253 -0.46 28.87 -3.19
N ASP A 254 0.29 27.94 -3.75
CA ASP A 254 0.66 27.96 -5.16
C ASP A 254 -0.10 26.87 -5.91
N LYS A 255 -0.85 27.25 -6.95
CA LYS A 255 -1.63 26.28 -7.72
C LYS A 255 -0.71 25.45 -8.61
N LEU A 256 -0.73 24.13 -8.40
CA LEU A 256 0.06 23.16 -9.17
C LEU A 256 -0.65 22.73 -10.45
N GLY A 257 -1.97 22.57 -10.40
CA GLY A 257 -2.76 22.16 -11.55
C GLY A 257 -4.26 22.11 -11.28
N GLU A 258 -4.99 21.77 -12.33
CA GLU A 258 -6.43 21.50 -12.27
C GLU A 258 -6.81 20.38 -13.24
N VAL A 259 -7.83 19.61 -12.88
CA VAL A 259 -8.41 18.55 -13.70
C VAL A 259 -9.91 18.49 -13.45
N TYR A 260 -10.67 17.91 -14.37
CA TYR A 260 -12.09 17.63 -14.19
C TYR A 260 -12.30 16.15 -13.93
N THR A 261 -13.22 15.82 -13.04
CA THR A 261 -13.65 14.44 -12.86
C THR A 261 -14.41 13.94 -14.08
N ASP A 262 -14.34 12.64 -14.35
CA ASP A 262 -15.11 11.97 -15.38
C ASP A 262 -16.58 11.76 -14.96
N GLU A 263 -17.32 10.92 -15.70
CA GLU A 263 -18.72 10.62 -15.39
C GLU A 263 -18.93 9.81 -14.10
N CYS A 264 -17.87 9.19 -13.60
CA CYS A 264 -17.82 8.45 -12.35
C CYS A 264 -17.06 9.19 -11.25
N GLY A 265 -16.86 10.50 -11.39
CA GLY A 265 -16.24 11.31 -10.35
C GLY A 265 -14.75 11.04 -10.16
N GLU A 266 -14.11 10.26 -11.01
CA GLU A 266 -12.68 9.95 -10.94
C GLU A 266 -11.85 11.02 -11.65
N PHE A 267 -10.61 11.23 -11.18
CA PHE A 267 -9.67 12.13 -11.83
C PHE A 267 -8.24 11.63 -11.71
N CYS A 268 -7.39 12.07 -12.65
CA CYS A 268 -5.94 11.96 -12.54
C CYS A 268 -5.29 13.24 -13.07
N LEU A 269 -4.49 13.90 -12.24
CA LEU A 269 -3.66 15.06 -12.57
C LEU A 269 -2.19 14.63 -12.55
N THR A 270 -1.40 15.10 -13.51
CA THR A 270 0.05 14.99 -13.48
C THR A 270 0.67 16.36 -13.59
N PHE A 271 1.58 16.69 -12.68
CA PHE A 271 2.32 17.95 -12.70
C PHE A 271 3.80 17.69 -12.46
N THR A 272 4.62 18.64 -12.91
CA THR A 272 6.07 18.60 -12.73
C THR A 272 6.45 19.26 -11.41
N TRP A 273 7.22 18.55 -10.59
CA TRP A 273 7.77 19.01 -9.32
C TRP A 273 9.30 19.09 -9.40
N PHE A 274 9.91 20.02 -8.66
CA PHE A 274 11.35 20.17 -8.60
C PHE A 274 11.79 20.07 -7.14
N PRO A 275 12.48 18.99 -6.72
CA PRO A 275 12.83 18.79 -5.33
C PRO A 275 13.82 19.86 -4.83
N GLY A 276 13.63 20.30 -3.58
CA GLY A 276 14.59 21.18 -2.90
C GLY A 276 15.95 20.49 -2.68
N CYS A 277 17.06 21.24 -2.62
CA CYS A 277 18.39 20.62 -2.51
C CYS A 277 18.80 20.20 -1.08
N ILE A 278 18.10 20.64 -0.04
CA ILE A 278 18.52 20.36 1.35
C ILE A 278 18.15 18.92 1.74
N SER A 279 17.13 18.34 1.08
CA SER A 279 16.82 16.92 1.12
C SER A 279 16.27 16.49 -0.25
N PRO A 280 16.80 15.46 -0.92
CA PRO A 280 16.24 14.93 -2.16
C PRO A 280 14.80 14.39 -2.00
N ASP A 281 14.32 14.25 -0.76
CA ASP A 281 13.00 13.73 -0.40
C ASP A 281 11.95 14.82 -0.15
N VAL A 282 12.18 16.09 -0.50
CA VAL A 282 11.14 17.13 -0.35
C VAL A 282 10.08 16.94 -1.42
N SER A 283 9.06 16.16 -1.07
CA SER A 283 7.80 16.02 -1.78
C SER A 283 6.91 17.25 -1.51
N PRO A 284 5.92 17.56 -2.38
CA PRO A 284 5.05 18.69 -2.18
C PRO A 284 4.07 18.46 -1.03
N ASP A 285 3.67 19.54 -0.39
CA ASP A 285 2.65 19.57 0.66
C ASP A 285 1.33 20.03 0.04
N LEU A 286 0.35 19.13 -0.08
CA LEU A 286 -0.81 19.37 -0.94
C LEU A 286 -2.06 19.75 -0.16
N ILE A 287 -2.84 20.65 -0.73
CA ILE A 287 -4.27 20.81 -0.43
C ILE A 287 -5.12 20.80 -1.70
N PHE A 288 -6.39 20.42 -1.52
CA PHE A 288 -7.35 20.26 -2.60
C PHE A 288 -8.52 21.23 -2.47
N LYS A 289 -9.04 21.66 -3.62
CA LYS A 289 -10.32 22.37 -3.72
C LYS A 289 -11.12 21.79 -4.87
N VAL A 290 -12.38 21.48 -4.62
CA VAL A 290 -13.29 20.94 -5.64
C VAL A 290 -14.47 21.88 -5.83
N SER A 291 -14.80 22.15 -7.09
CA SER A 291 -15.95 22.98 -7.45
C SER A 291 -16.76 22.34 -8.58
N GLN A 292 -18.10 22.42 -8.50
CA GLN A 292 -19.00 21.94 -9.54
C GLN A 292 -19.79 23.10 -10.15
N THR A 293 -19.96 23.10 -11.47
CA THR A 293 -20.68 24.16 -12.19
C THR A 293 -22.05 23.66 -12.65
N TYR A 294 -23.08 24.46 -12.39
CA TYR A 294 -24.47 24.16 -12.75
C TYR A 294 -25.01 25.20 -13.71
N THR A 295 -25.77 24.74 -14.71
CA THR A 295 -26.54 25.65 -15.56
C THR A 295 -27.87 25.97 -14.89
N THR A 296 -28.04 27.22 -14.47
CA THR A 296 -29.32 27.74 -13.95
C THR A 296 -30.06 28.52 -15.04
N SER A 297 -31.31 28.91 -14.78
CA SER A 297 -32.05 29.84 -15.65
C SER A 297 -31.33 31.19 -15.86
N ASN A 298 -30.41 31.56 -14.97
CA ASN A 298 -29.63 32.81 -15.01
C ASN A 298 -28.20 32.61 -15.55
N GLY A 299 -27.86 31.40 -16.05
CA GLY A 299 -26.52 31.06 -16.55
C GLY A 299 -25.74 30.09 -15.64
N PRO A 300 -24.48 29.77 -16.01
CA PRO A 300 -23.66 28.84 -15.25
C PRO A 300 -23.21 29.45 -13.91
N VAL A 301 -23.39 28.71 -12.82
CA VAL A 301 -22.95 29.08 -11.46
C VAL A 301 -22.02 27.98 -10.94
N THR A 302 -20.83 28.35 -10.47
CA THR A 302 -19.84 27.43 -9.90
C THR A 302 -19.89 27.50 -8.37
N TYR A 303 -20.11 26.35 -7.72
CA TYR A 303 -20.07 26.22 -6.27
C TYR A 303 -18.83 25.43 -5.86
N THR A 304 -18.14 25.88 -4.82
CA THR A 304 -17.12 25.06 -4.15
C THR A 304 -17.81 24.05 -3.26
N ILE A 305 -17.57 22.77 -3.54
CA ILE A 305 -18.21 21.64 -2.85
C ILE A 305 -17.27 20.99 -1.83
N TYR A 306 -15.97 21.22 -1.97
CA TYR A 306 -14.94 20.76 -1.05
C TYR A 306 -13.77 21.73 -1.07
N SER A 307 -13.16 21.98 0.09
CA SER A 307 -11.92 22.75 0.19
C SER A 307 -11.21 22.40 1.48
N GLU A 308 -9.95 21.97 1.37
CA GLU A 308 -9.08 21.76 2.51
C GLU A 308 -8.53 23.11 3.04
N GLY A 309 -8.46 23.21 4.37
CA GLY A 309 -7.75 24.27 5.08
C GLY A 309 -6.26 23.96 5.22
N TYR A 310 -5.49 24.90 5.79
CA TYR A 310 -4.07 24.66 6.07
C TYR A 310 -3.84 23.55 7.12
N SER A 311 -4.84 23.27 7.97
CA SER A 311 -4.80 22.16 8.94
C SER A 311 -4.92 20.80 8.29
N ASP A 312 -5.45 20.73 7.07
CA ASP A 312 -5.76 19.49 6.37
C ASP A 312 -4.70 19.18 5.29
N THR A 313 -3.54 19.84 5.40
CA THR A 313 -2.42 19.68 4.47
C THR A 313 -1.94 18.23 4.47
N ARG A 314 -1.79 17.68 3.27
CA ARG A 314 -1.19 16.37 3.04
C ARG A 314 0.29 16.54 2.89
N TRP A 315 1.04 16.13 3.91
CA TRP A 315 2.47 16.35 4.00
C TRP A 315 3.25 15.33 3.16
N ASP A 316 4.32 15.79 2.52
CA ASP A 316 5.32 14.95 1.84
C ASP A 316 4.73 13.95 0.81
N VAL A 317 3.85 14.42 -0.09
CA VAL A 317 3.10 13.55 -1.01
C VAL A 317 4.02 12.80 -2.01
N PRO A 318 3.96 11.45 -2.10
CA PRO A 318 4.81 10.66 -3.00
C PRO A 318 4.50 10.90 -4.49
N ASP A 319 5.36 10.36 -5.37
CA ASP A 319 5.24 10.50 -6.84
C ASP A 319 3.91 9.98 -7.40
N TYR A 320 3.30 9.01 -6.73
CA TYR A 320 1.92 8.58 -6.98
C TYR A 320 1.12 8.64 -5.70
N HIS A 321 0.01 9.38 -5.72
CA HIS A 321 -0.87 9.49 -4.57
C HIS A 321 -2.33 9.38 -4.99
N TRP A 322 -3.09 8.57 -4.27
CA TRP A 322 -4.52 8.41 -4.48
C TRP A 322 -5.32 9.13 -3.38
N VAL A 323 -6.36 9.87 -3.76
CA VAL A 323 -7.14 10.69 -2.82
C VAL A 323 -8.64 10.50 -2.97
N LYS A 324 -9.36 10.42 -1.84
CA LYS A 324 -10.82 10.59 -1.78
C LYS A 324 -11.15 12.00 -1.30
N LEU A 325 -12.02 12.70 -2.01
CA LEU A 325 -12.47 14.06 -1.68
C LEU A 325 -13.99 14.08 -1.47
N ASP A 326 -14.43 14.10 -0.22
CA ASP A 326 -15.85 14.10 0.13
C ASP A 326 -16.42 15.51 0.15
N ALA A 327 -17.46 15.76 -0.65
CA ALA A 327 -18.17 17.02 -0.65
C ALA A 327 -18.73 17.33 0.74
N ALA A 328 -18.62 18.60 1.15
CA ALA A 328 -19.03 19.05 2.47
C ALA A 328 -20.53 18.85 2.72
N ASP A 329 -20.85 18.60 3.99
CA ASP A 329 -22.23 18.39 4.44
C ASP A 329 -23.14 19.57 4.06
N GLY A 330 -24.34 19.23 3.58
CA GLY A 330 -25.36 20.21 3.23
C GLY A 330 -25.12 20.98 1.93
N VAL A 331 -24.03 20.70 1.19
CA VAL A 331 -23.79 21.33 -0.11
C VAL A 331 -24.63 20.67 -1.21
N LEU A 332 -25.17 21.50 -2.11
CA LEU A 332 -25.79 21.03 -3.33
C LEU A 332 -24.71 20.44 -4.25
N VAL A 333 -24.86 19.17 -4.58
CA VAL A 333 -23.94 18.41 -5.43
C VAL A 333 -24.78 17.56 -6.37
N SER A 334 -24.45 17.58 -7.67
CA SER A 334 -24.99 16.62 -8.64
C SER A 334 -24.04 15.45 -8.66
N CYS A 335 -24.53 14.25 -8.37
CA CYS A 335 -23.73 13.04 -8.33
C CYS A 335 -24.38 11.94 -9.18
N ASN A 336 -23.58 10.97 -9.64
CA ASN A 336 -23.98 9.90 -10.52
C ASN A 336 -24.03 8.56 -9.76
N PRO A 337 -25.19 8.16 -9.19
CA PRO A 337 -25.28 6.96 -8.36
C PRO A 337 -25.08 5.65 -9.12
N ASP A 338 -25.12 5.69 -10.46
CA ASP A 338 -24.94 4.52 -11.32
C ASP A 338 -23.46 4.16 -11.51
N CYS A 339 -22.56 5.06 -11.12
CA CYS A 339 -21.13 4.79 -11.07
C CYS A 339 -20.75 4.17 -9.71
N HIS A 340 -19.88 3.16 -9.74
CA HIS A 340 -19.40 2.43 -8.55
C HIS A 340 -17.91 2.67 -8.21
N PRO A 341 -17.46 3.91 -8.00
CA PRO A 341 -16.10 4.15 -7.54
C PRO A 341 -16.13 3.99 -6.00
N LEU A 342 -15.25 3.31 -5.28
CA LEU A 342 -13.95 2.69 -5.58
C LEU A 342 -13.68 1.60 -4.54
N LEU A 343 -12.54 0.94 -4.72
CA LEU A 343 -11.71 0.19 -3.77
C LEU A 343 -12.12 0.18 -2.29
N ASP A 344 -12.43 1.34 -1.69
CA ASP A 344 -12.79 1.49 -0.27
C ASP A 344 -14.04 0.71 0.18
N ARG A 345 -14.85 0.18 -0.75
CA ARG A 345 -16.02 -0.67 -0.45
C ARG A 345 -15.95 -2.04 -1.12
N ARG A 346 -14.77 -2.45 -1.57
CA ARG A 346 -14.59 -3.72 -2.27
C ARG A 346 -14.21 -4.82 -1.31
N ALA A 347 -14.70 -6.02 -1.58
CA ALA A 347 -14.09 -7.24 -1.07
C ALA A 347 -13.43 -7.96 -2.25
N LEU A 348 -12.12 -8.21 -2.15
CA LEU A 348 -11.36 -8.81 -3.24
C LEU A 348 -10.37 -9.84 -2.74
N PHE A 349 -10.19 -10.91 -3.51
CA PHE A 349 -9.11 -11.86 -3.28
C PHE A 349 -7.76 -11.24 -3.67
N MET A 350 -6.75 -11.53 -2.85
CA MET A 350 -5.37 -11.12 -3.07
C MET A 350 -4.46 -12.28 -3.43
N GLY A 351 -4.78 -13.52 -3.02
CA GLY A 351 -3.97 -14.69 -3.33
C GLY A 351 -4.15 -15.88 -2.41
N VAL A 352 -3.18 -16.79 -2.50
CA VAL A 352 -2.99 -17.89 -1.56
C VAL A 352 -1.58 -17.77 -0.99
N GLY A 353 -1.48 -17.63 0.33
CA GLY A 353 -0.24 -17.32 1.04
C GLY A 353 0.47 -16.06 0.54
N ASN A 354 1.73 -16.17 0.12
CA ASN A 354 2.49 -15.07 -0.47
C ASN A 354 2.34 -14.98 -2.00
N GLN A 355 1.61 -15.90 -2.63
CA GLN A 355 1.41 -15.88 -4.07
C GLN A 355 0.21 -14.98 -4.40
N GLY A 356 0.48 -13.79 -4.96
CA GLY A 356 -0.54 -12.78 -5.27
C GLY A 356 -1.20 -12.95 -6.65
N ILE A 357 -2.50 -12.64 -6.77
CA ILE A 357 -3.34 -12.91 -7.97
C ILE A 357 -3.11 -11.86 -9.08
N TYR A 358 -2.40 -10.76 -8.81
CA TYR A 358 -2.34 -9.60 -9.72
C TYR A 358 -1.79 -9.90 -11.14
N ALA A 359 -1.06 -11.01 -11.34
CA ALA A 359 -0.52 -11.39 -12.66
C ALA A 359 -1.39 -12.35 -13.48
N ASP A 360 -2.33 -13.08 -12.85
CA ASP A 360 -2.92 -14.31 -13.41
C ASP A 360 -4.45 -14.26 -13.59
N ILE A 361 -5.03 -13.06 -13.64
CA ILE A 361 -6.47 -12.85 -13.85
C ILE A 361 -6.74 -12.67 -15.33
N ALA A 362 -7.64 -13.49 -15.86
CA ALA A 362 -8.15 -13.37 -17.22
C ALA A 362 -9.25 -12.29 -17.30
N GLN A 363 -9.18 -11.44 -18.31
CA GLN A 363 -10.24 -10.51 -18.71
C GLN A 363 -11.15 -11.15 -19.79
N GLU A 364 -12.37 -10.66 -19.97
CA GLU A 364 -13.25 -11.11 -21.09
C GLU A 364 -12.59 -10.93 -22.46
N ASP A 365 -11.70 -9.93 -22.60
CA ASP A 365 -10.96 -9.64 -23.83
C ASP A 365 -9.52 -10.19 -23.85
N ASP A 366 -9.08 -10.86 -22.78
CA ASP A 366 -7.75 -11.47 -22.76
C ASP A 366 -7.75 -12.73 -23.65
N ALA A 367 -6.64 -12.95 -24.37
CA ALA A 367 -6.38 -14.25 -24.97
C ALA A 367 -6.49 -15.33 -23.88
N PRO A 368 -7.08 -16.51 -24.16
CA PRO A 368 -7.32 -17.54 -23.15
C PRO A 368 -6.01 -17.92 -22.46
N LYS A 369 -5.79 -17.36 -21.27
CA LYS A 369 -4.75 -17.79 -20.33
C LYS A 369 -5.25 -19.08 -19.68
N ALA A 370 -4.32 -19.92 -19.23
CA ALA A 370 -4.69 -21.00 -18.31
C ALA A 370 -5.42 -20.35 -17.13
N CYS A 371 -6.71 -20.62 -16.95
CA CYS A 371 -7.42 -19.98 -15.85
C CYS A 371 -6.86 -20.52 -14.53
N GLY A 372 -6.70 -19.63 -13.56
CA GLY A 372 -6.34 -19.98 -12.21
C GLY A 372 -4.85 -19.92 -11.92
N PHE A 373 -4.58 -19.96 -10.62
CA PHE A 373 -3.27 -19.67 -10.07
C PHE A 373 -2.24 -20.75 -10.44
N VAL A 374 -1.19 -20.36 -11.17
CA VAL A 374 -0.16 -21.28 -11.64
C VAL A 374 1.12 -21.12 -10.84
N TYR A 375 1.51 -22.16 -10.11
CA TYR A 375 2.89 -22.24 -9.63
C TYR A 375 3.79 -22.85 -10.71
N ASN A 376 4.79 -22.10 -11.21
CA ASN A 376 5.81 -22.57 -12.16
C ASN A 376 5.33 -23.03 -13.56
N GLY A 377 4.34 -22.35 -14.15
CA GLY A 377 4.07 -22.41 -15.59
C GLY A 377 3.21 -23.57 -16.10
N ASN A 378 2.77 -24.52 -15.26
CA ASN A 378 1.72 -25.48 -15.63
C ASN A 378 0.63 -25.57 -14.55
N PHE A 379 -0.56 -25.05 -14.88
CA PHE A 379 -1.71 -24.93 -13.97
C PHE A 379 -2.19 -26.25 -13.37
N VAL A 380 -2.23 -27.31 -14.20
CA VAL A 380 -2.71 -28.64 -13.78
C VAL A 380 -1.72 -29.29 -12.79
N LYS A 381 -0.47 -28.83 -12.80
CA LYS A 381 0.59 -29.24 -11.88
C LYS A 381 0.81 -28.22 -10.75
N SER A 382 -0.16 -27.37 -10.45
CA SER A 382 -0.06 -26.53 -9.26
C SER A 382 -0.14 -27.42 -8.00
N PRO A 383 0.79 -27.29 -7.04
CA PRO A 383 0.87 -28.14 -5.85
C PRO A 383 0.04 -27.60 -4.68
N PHE A 384 -1.08 -26.90 -4.93
CA PHE A 384 -1.91 -26.37 -3.83
C PHE A 384 -2.65 -27.51 -3.13
N GLY A 385 -2.47 -27.66 -1.83
CA GLY A 385 -3.09 -28.73 -1.05
C GLY A 385 -2.82 -28.57 0.44
N GLU A 386 -3.21 -29.58 1.23
CA GLU A 386 -3.22 -29.58 2.69
C GLU A 386 -4.11 -28.50 3.27
N THR A 387 -3.52 -27.37 3.62
CA THR A 387 -4.19 -26.25 4.26
C THR A 387 -3.78 -24.99 3.53
N LEU A 388 -4.73 -24.32 2.89
CA LEU A 388 -4.47 -23.12 2.10
C LEU A 388 -4.79 -21.87 2.91
N ASP A 389 -3.88 -20.90 2.88
CA ASP A 389 -4.10 -19.60 3.48
C ASP A 389 -4.67 -18.64 2.44
N ILE A 390 -5.99 -18.50 2.43
CA ILE A 390 -6.69 -17.65 1.48
C ILE A 390 -6.50 -16.20 1.89
N ARG A 391 -6.03 -15.38 0.95
CA ARG A 391 -5.80 -13.96 1.16
C ARG A 391 -6.79 -13.08 0.41
N GLY A 392 -7.16 -11.97 1.03
CA GLY A 392 -7.99 -10.92 0.46
C GLY A 392 -7.94 -9.65 1.30
N VAL A 393 -8.55 -8.61 0.78
CA VAL A 393 -8.65 -7.30 1.43
C VAL A 393 -10.08 -6.79 1.33
N PHE A 394 -10.49 -6.11 2.39
CA PHE A 394 -11.73 -5.36 2.45
C PHE A 394 -11.39 -3.88 2.37
N GLY A 395 -12.19 -3.13 1.61
CA GLY A 395 -12.02 -1.69 1.52
C GLY A 395 -12.23 -1.03 2.89
N SER A 396 -11.55 0.09 3.12
CA SER A 396 -11.53 0.81 4.41
C SER A 396 -12.92 1.12 4.96
N LYS A 397 -13.90 1.46 4.10
CA LYS A 397 -15.28 1.72 4.53
C LYS A 397 -16.04 0.46 4.92
N VAL A 398 -15.61 -0.72 4.49
CA VAL A 398 -16.16 -1.98 4.99
C VAL A 398 -15.60 -2.26 6.39
N GLU A 399 -14.29 -2.09 6.58
CA GLU A 399 -13.60 -2.34 7.85
C GLU A 399 -14.02 -1.36 8.97
N GLU A 400 -14.20 -0.07 8.67
CA GLU A 400 -14.61 0.98 9.63
C GLU A 400 -15.97 0.71 10.31
N THR A 401 -16.82 -0.13 9.70
CA THR A 401 -18.19 -0.37 10.21
C THR A 401 -18.26 -1.42 11.31
N GLY A 402 -17.20 -2.22 11.51
CA GLY A 402 -16.97 -3.10 12.66
C GLY A 402 -17.93 -4.29 12.86
N GLU A 403 -19.09 -4.31 12.21
CA GLU A 403 -20.14 -5.32 12.40
C GLU A 403 -20.53 -6.03 11.09
N ARG A 404 -19.54 -6.33 10.26
CA ARG A 404 -19.75 -7.03 8.98
C ARG A 404 -19.19 -8.44 9.01
N LEU A 405 -19.88 -9.31 8.29
CA LEU A 405 -19.55 -10.70 8.15
C LEU A 405 -19.26 -11.01 6.69
N TYR A 406 -18.41 -11.99 6.42
CA TYR A 406 -18.17 -12.47 5.08
C TYR A 406 -18.21 -14.00 5.04
N ARG A 407 -18.45 -14.53 3.86
CA ARG A 407 -18.39 -15.96 3.56
C ARG A 407 -17.51 -16.17 2.36
N ILE A 408 -16.68 -17.20 2.42
CA ILE A 408 -15.97 -17.71 1.27
C ILE A 408 -16.58 -19.06 0.92
N SER A 409 -16.97 -19.23 -0.34
CA SER A 409 -17.51 -20.48 -0.85
C SER A 409 -16.66 -20.99 -2.01
N TYR A 410 -16.64 -22.30 -2.20
CA TYR A 410 -15.96 -22.95 -3.30
C TYR A 410 -16.90 -23.85 -4.10
N ALA A 411 -16.57 -24.07 -5.36
CA ALA A 411 -17.23 -25.06 -6.21
C ALA A 411 -16.22 -25.73 -7.13
N LYS A 412 -16.41 -27.04 -7.38
CA LYS A 412 -15.59 -27.78 -8.34
C LYS A 412 -16.09 -27.48 -9.76
N ILE A 413 -15.18 -27.14 -10.66
CA ILE A 413 -15.51 -26.86 -12.06
C ILE A 413 -14.75 -27.81 -13.00
N PRO A 414 -15.35 -28.20 -14.14
CA PRO A 414 -14.72 -29.14 -15.06
C PRO A 414 -13.57 -28.51 -15.86
N ASP A 415 -13.70 -27.21 -16.19
CA ASP A 415 -12.71 -26.46 -16.94
C ASP A 415 -12.85 -24.94 -16.73
N CYS A 416 -11.90 -24.21 -17.31
CA CYS A 416 -11.78 -22.77 -17.24
C CYS A 416 -12.88 -21.95 -17.91
N ASN A 417 -13.67 -22.56 -18.80
CA ASN A 417 -14.72 -21.87 -19.52
C ASN A 417 -16.06 -21.96 -18.79
N SER A 418 -16.12 -22.69 -17.69
CA SER A 418 -17.30 -22.80 -16.84
C SER A 418 -17.52 -21.47 -16.13
N LYS A 419 -18.62 -20.78 -16.46
CA LYS A 419 -18.95 -19.48 -15.86
C LYS A 419 -19.36 -19.67 -14.40
N PRO A 420 -18.85 -18.85 -13.45
CA PRO A 420 -19.24 -18.90 -12.04
C PRO A 420 -20.73 -18.64 -11.79
N ASP A 421 -21.38 -17.93 -12.72
CA ASP A 421 -22.81 -17.55 -12.65
C ASP A 421 -23.75 -18.56 -13.31
N ASP A 422 -23.26 -19.77 -13.62
CA ASP A 422 -24.15 -20.86 -14.04
C ASP A 422 -24.95 -21.32 -12.80
N ASP A 423 -26.28 -21.10 -12.81
CA ASP A 423 -27.22 -21.49 -11.75
C ASP A 423 -27.14 -22.99 -11.37
N SER A 424 -26.45 -23.80 -12.18
CA SER A 424 -26.18 -25.22 -11.92
C SER A 424 -25.02 -25.50 -10.96
N ILE A 425 -24.20 -24.51 -10.59
CA ILE A 425 -23.03 -24.70 -9.73
C ILE A 425 -23.44 -24.74 -8.24
N ALA A 426 -23.20 -25.89 -7.60
CA ALA A 426 -23.41 -26.05 -6.17
C ALA A 426 -22.23 -25.49 -5.35
N TRP A 427 -22.43 -24.31 -4.77
CA TRP A 427 -21.46 -23.67 -3.88
C TRP A 427 -21.43 -24.30 -2.49
N THR A 428 -20.24 -24.54 -1.96
CA THR A 428 -20.01 -25.05 -0.60
C THR A 428 -19.23 -24.03 0.21
N PRO A 429 -19.67 -23.62 1.41
CA PRO A 429 -18.92 -22.69 2.24
C PRO A 429 -17.64 -23.34 2.81
N ILE A 430 -16.59 -22.54 2.95
CA ILE A 430 -15.44 -22.88 3.79
C ILE A 430 -15.86 -22.66 5.24
N THR A 431 -15.63 -23.66 6.08
CA THR A 431 -16.04 -23.67 7.51
C THR A 431 -14.88 -23.99 8.45
N ASP A 432 -13.65 -23.89 7.94
CA ASP A 432 -12.45 -24.09 8.76
C ASP A 432 -12.23 -22.89 9.70
N ALA A 433 -11.75 -23.14 10.90
CA ALA A 433 -11.58 -22.11 11.91
C ALA A 433 -10.47 -21.12 11.54
N LEU A 434 -10.75 -19.82 11.65
CA LEU A 434 -9.76 -18.76 11.46
C LEU A 434 -9.47 -18.10 12.81
N ILE A 435 -8.27 -18.32 13.32
CA ILE A 435 -7.76 -17.71 14.54
C ILE A 435 -6.55 -16.84 14.17
N GLU A 436 -6.63 -15.56 14.51
CA GLU A 436 -5.62 -14.57 14.14
C GLU A 436 -5.02 -13.87 15.35
N ARG A 437 -3.76 -13.50 15.23
CA ARG A 437 -3.05 -12.74 16.25
C ARG A 437 -3.11 -11.26 15.94
N TYR A 438 -3.36 -10.45 16.95
CA TYR A 438 -3.24 -9.00 16.87
C TYR A 438 -2.41 -8.43 18.01
N TYR A 439 -1.91 -7.21 17.81
CA TYR A 439 -1.15 -6.43 18.77
C TYR A 439 -1.88 -5.13 19.06
N TYR A 440 -1.76 -4.63 20.29
CA TYR A 440 -2.29 -3.33 20.67
C TYR A 440 -1.37 -2.67 21.71
N TRP A 441 -1.35 -1.34 21.72
CA TRP A 441 -0.58 -0.56 22.68
C TRP A 441 -1.47 -0.13 23.84
N ASP A 442 -1.19 -0.67 25.04
CA ASP A 442 -1.88 -0.25 26.25
C ASP A 442 -1.14 0.93 26.89
N SER A 443 -1.70 2.12 26.73
CA SER A 443 -1.13 3.37 27.26
C SER A 443 -1.17 3.46 28.79
N SER A 444 -2.04 2.68 29.45
CA SER A 444 -2.16 2.68 30.91
C SER A 444 -0.97 2.00 31.59
N VAL A 445 -0.39 1.00 30.92
CA VAL A 445 0.81 0.28 31.39
C VAL A 445 2.06 0.57 30.58
N GLY A 446 1.93 1.26 29.43
CA GLY A 446 3.04 1.63 28.55
C GLY A 446 3.71 0.42 27.90
N ALA A 447 2.92 -0.57 27.47
CA ALA A 447 3.42 -1.83 26.92
C ALA A 447 2.65 -2.28 25.67
N LEU A 448 3.35 -3.00 24.80
CA LEU A 448 2.76 -3.69 23.65
C LEU A 448 2.26 -5.06 24.11
N HIS A 449 0.97 -5.30 23.90
CA HIS A 449 0.32 -6.58 24.17
C HIS A 449 0.01 -7.31 22.87
N TYR A 450 -0.21 -8.62 22.97
CA TYR A 450 -0.75 -9.42 21.88
C TYR A 450 -1.83 -10.35 22.40
N ASP A 451 -2.83 -10.63 21.58
CA ASP A 451 -3.87 -11.62 21.86
C ASP A 451 -4.27 -12.36 20.57
N ASN A 452 -5.07 -13.41 20.70
CA ASN A 452 -5.64 -14.13 19.56
C ASN A 452 -7.16 -13.95 19.51
N MET A 453 -7.69 -13.73 18.32
CA MET A 453 -9.11 -13.59 18.06
C MET A 453 -9.58 -14.65 17.08
N ALA A 454 -10.65 -15.36 17.44
CA ALA A 454 -11.37 -16.21 16.49
C ALA A 454 -12.25 -15.32 15.60
N LEU A 455 -11.94 -15.28 14.31
CA LEU A 455 -12.70 -14.54 13.31
C LEU A 455 -13.83 -15.37 12.71
N GLY A 456 -13.80 -16.69 12.80
CA GLY A 456 -14.88 -17.55 12.33
C GLY A 456 -14.51 -19.03 12.31
N PRO A 457 -15.43 -19.91 11.87
CA PRO A 457 -16.76 -19.56 11.39
C PRO A 457 -17.76 -19.29 12.53
N HIS A 458 -18.76 -18.45 12.26
CA HIS A 458 -19.86 -18.07 13.13
C HIS A 458 -21.19 -18.52 12.52
N SER A 459 -22.16 -18.84 13.39
CA SER A 459 -23.54 -19.10 12.98
C SER A 459 -24.38 -17.84 13.10
N LEU A 460 -25.23 -17.61 12.11
CA LEU A 460 -26.24 -16.55 12.13
C LEU A 460 -27.66 -17.12 12.22
N PRO A 461 -28.61 -16.39 12.83
CA PRO A 461 -30.02 -16.78 12.82
C PRO A 461 -30.51 -17.00 11.38
N GLY A 462 -31.13 -18.15 11.11
CA GLY A 462 -31.60 -18.51 9.75
C GLY A 462 -30.61 -19.33 8.92
N HIS A 463 -29.36 -19.50 9.39
CA HIS A 463 -28.34 -20.32 8.75
C HIS A 463 -28.07 -21.59 9.54
N ALA A 464 -28.09 -22.74 8.87
CA ALA A 464 -28.03 -24.05 9.53
C ALA A 464 -26.62 -24.41 10.05
N ASN A 465 -25.57 -23.86 9.43
CA ASN A 465 -24.18 -24.18 9.73
C ASN A 465 -23.38 -22.89 10.02
N PRO A 466 -22.31 -22.96 10.83
CA PRO A 466 -21.38 -21.86 10.95
C PRO A 466 -20.61 -21.71 9.63
N GLU A 467 -20.84 -20.60 8.93
CA GLU A 467 -20.25 -20.33 7.60
C GLU A 467 -19.76 -18.88 7.44
N PHE A 468 -19.83 -18.06 8.50
CA PHE A 468 -19.52 -16.64 8.44
C PHE A 468 -18.25 -16.28 9.21
N TYR A 469 -17.47 -15.36 8.67
CA TYR A 469 -16.27 -14.83 9.29
C TYR A 469 -16.45 -13.34 9.54
N LYS A 470 -15.88 -12.82 10.63
CA LYS A 470 -15.88 -11.40 10.98
C LYS A 470 -14.81 -10.68 10.18
N ILE A 471 -15.21 -9.55 9.59
CA ILE A 471 -14.24 -8.57 9.09
C ILE A 471 -13.46 -8.02 10.29
N ARG A 472 -12.16 -7.81 10.11
CA ARG A 472 -11.25 -7.34 11.16
C ARG A 472 -11.66 -5.95 11.63
N ASN A 473 -11.62 -5.74 12.94
CA ASN A 473 -11.75 -4.41 13.53
C ASN A 473 -10.39 -3.72 13.58
N THR A 474 -10.40 -2.40 13.45
CA THR A 474 -9.21 -1.54 13.63
C THR A 474 -9.05 -1.06 15.07
N GLN A 475 -10.09 -1.22 15.90
CA GLN A 475 -10.07 -0.87 17.32
C GLN A 475 -10.76 -1.94 18.18
N ASP A 476 -10.29 -2.13 19.42
CA ASP A 476 -10.93 -3.02 20.40
C ASP A 476 -12.06 -2.31 21.18
N ASP A 477 -12.75 -3.04 22.03
CA ASP A 477 -13.84 -2.51 22.87
C ASP A 477 -13.38 -1.42 23.87
N TYR A 478 -12.07 -1.28 24.07
CA TYR A 478 -11.45 -0.28 24.94
C TYR A 478 -10.92 0.93 24.15
N GLY A 479 -11.07 0.94 22.82
CA GLY A 479 -10.61 1.99 21.92
C GLY A 479 -9.10 1.97 21.64
N HIS A 480 -8.42 0.84 21.89
CA HIS A 480 -7.03 0.67 21.46
C HIS A 480 -6.96 0.41 19.96
N ASP A 481 -6.00 1.02 19.27
CA ASP A 481 -5.71 0.70 17.88
C ASP A 481 -5.12 -0.71 17.77
N ILE A 482 -5.74 -1.55 16.94
CA ILE A 482 -5.38 -2.94 16.71
C ILE A 482 -4.50 -3.07 15.47
N TYR A 483 -3.38 -3.78 15.61
CA TYR A 483 -2.48 -4.15 14.52
C TYR A 483 -2.49 -5.66 14.32
N TRP A 484 -3.06 -6.12 13.20
CA TRP A 484 -3.12 -7.55 12.86
C TRP A 484 -1.77 -8.09 12.39
N PHE A 485 -1.41 -9.31 12.82
CA PHE A 485 -0.17 -9.95 12.39
C PHE A 485 -0.19 -10.27 10.89
N ASP A 486 -1.31 -10.80 10.40
CA ASP A 486 -1.57 -10.98 8.98
C ASP A 486 -2.93 -10.36 8.64
N HIS A 487 -2.91 -9.10 8.19
CA HIS A 487 -4.13 -8.36 7.87
C HIS A 487 -4.88 -8.95 6.68
N ASN A 488 -4.18 -9.64 5.78
CA ASN A 488 -4.73 -10.07 4.49
C ASN A 488 -5.20 -11.52 4.49
N ARG A 489 -4.97 -12.30 5.55
CA ARG A 489 -5.44 -13.70 5.65
C ARG A 489 -6.93 -13.74 5.98
N ILE A 490 -7.79 -14.16 5.07
CA ILE A 490 -9.25 -14.11 5.24
C ILE A 490 -9.90 -15.50 5.36
N ALA A 491 -9.17 -16.57 5.09
CA ALA A 491 -9.58 -17.91 5.52
C ALA A 491 -8.38 -18.84 5.57
N GLU A 492 -8.53 -19.87 6.39
CA GLU A 492 -7.79 -21.11 6.26
C GLU A 492 -8.71 -22.10 5.52
N TRP A 493 -8.18 -22.90 4.59
CA TRP A 493 -8.97 -23.90 3.87
C TRP A 493 -8.27 -25.26 3.89
N GLU A 494 -8.78 -26.17 4.71
CA GLU A 494 -8.26 -27.54 4.79
C GLU A 494 -8.85 -28.37 3.65
N THR A 495 -7.97 -28.86 2.77
CA THR A 495 -8.35 -29.56 1.54
C THR A 495 -8.02 -31.05 1.60
N ASP A 496 -6.96 -31.44 2.32
CA ASP A 496 -6.54 -32.84 2.44
C ASP A 496 -7.58 -33.67 3.18
N GLY A 497 -8.01 -34.77 2.58
CA GLY A 497 -9.08 -35.63 3.10
C GLY A 497 -10.49 -35.01 3.14
N LYS A 498 -10.66 -33.71 2.85
CA LYS A 498 -11.96 -33.02 2.86
C LYS A 498 -12.59 -32.88 1.48
N ILE A 499 -11.77 -32.65 0.44
CA ILE A 499 -12.25 -32.47 -0.93
C ILE A 499 -11.40 -33.26 -1.93
N PRO A 500 -11.98 -33.73 -3.05
CA PRO A 500 -11.23 -34.42 -4.09
C PRO A 500 -10.37 -33.45 -4.91
N ASP A 501 -9.22 -33.92 -5.40
CA ASP A 501 -8.34 -33.14 -6.28
C ASP A 501 -9.03 -32.64 -7.55
N GLY A 502 -8.58 -31.50 -8.06
CA GLY A 502 -9.04 -30.92 -9.33
C GLY A 502 -9.17 -29.41 -9.29
N LEU A 503 -9.90 -28.87 -10.27
CA LEU A 503 -10.09 -27.43 -10.44
C LEU A 503 -11.29 -26.91 -9.63
N TYR A 504 -11.05 -25.85 -8.87
CA TYR A 504 -12.03 -25.17 -8.03
C TYR A 504 -12.08 -23.68 -8.33
N VAL A 505 -13.25 -23.09 -8.18
CA VAL A 505 -13.47 -21.65 -8.13
C VAL A 505 -13.92 -21.26 -6.71
N LEU A 506 -13.35 -20.19 -6.19
CA LEU A 506 -13.73 -19.58 -4.92
C LEU A 506 -14.48 -18.28 -5.19
N LYS A 507 -15.43 -17.94 -4.31
CA LYS A 507 -16.23 -16.72 -4.32
C LYS A 507 -16.22 -16.11 -2.91
N ILE A 508 -16.11 -14.79 -2.82
CA ILE A 508 -16.28 -14.04 -1.57
C ILE A 508 -17.60 -13.27 -1.58
N GLU A 509 -18.30 -13.27 -0.45
CA GLU A 509 -19.55 -12.54 -0.23
C GLU A 509 -19.48 -11.81 1.10
N VAL A 510 -20.07 -10.62 1.18
CA VAL A 510 -20.14 -9.82 2.42
C VAL A 510 -21.59 -9.62 2.82
N PHE A 511 -21.84 -9.69 4.12
CA PHE A 511 -23.14 -9.69 4.76
C PHE A 511 -23.17 -8.66 5.89
N ASP A 512 -24.36 -8.10 6.11
CA ASP A 512 -24.64 -7.29 7.30
C ASP A 512 -24.65 -8.15 8.58
N SER A 513 -24.83 -7.49 9.72
CA SER A 513 -24.90 -8.13 11.04
C SER A 513 -26.07 -9.12 11.20
N ASP A 514 -27.10 -8.98 10.36
CA ASP A 514 -28.30 -9.82 10.35
C ASP A 514 -28.17 -11.01 9.39
N GLY A 515 -27.09 -11.08 8.60
CA GLY A 515 -26.81 -12.14 7.63
C GLY A 515 -27.41 -11.91 6.24
N ASN A 516 -27.90 -10.71 5.94
CA ASN A 516 -28.33 -10.37 4.59
C ASN A 516 -27.13 -9.93 3.74
N PRO A 517 -27.09 -10.20 2.43
CA PRO A 517 -26.06 -9.66 1.54
C PRO A 517 -25.97 -8.15 1.70
N ASP A 518 -24.77 -7.62 1.96
CA ASP A 518 -24.59 -6.19 2.20
C ASP A 518 -24.66 -5.42 0.87
N PRO A 519 -25.72 -4.63 0.60
CA PRO A 519 -25.83 -3.88 -0.64
C PRO A 519 -24.82 -2.72 -0.74
N ALA A 520 -24.11 -2.40 0.35
CA ALA A 520 -23.10 -1.35 0.40
C ALA A 520 -21.70 -1.83 0.00
N VAL A 521 -21.49 -3.13 -0.16
CA VAL A 521 -20.20 -3.75 -0.49
C VAL A 521 -20.22 -4.27 -1.93
N TYR A 522 -19.21 -3.88 -2.68
CA TYR A 522 -18.99 -4.36 -4.04
C TYR A 522 -18.03 -5.55 -4.00
N ILE A 523 -18.35 -6.61 -4.73
CA ILE A 523 -17.48 -7.79 -4.80
C ILE A 523 -16.62 -7.69 -6.06
N GLY A 524 -15.30 -7.74 -5.89
CA GLY A 524 -14.35 -7.54 -6.98
C GLY A 524 -14.15 -6.07 -7.37
N ASP A 525 -13.48 -5.83 -8.50
CA ASP A 525 -13.29 -4.51 -9.10
C ASP A 525 -14.52 -4.04 -9.91
N ASP A 526 -14.41 -2.91 -10.63
CA ASP A 526 -15.52 -2.34 -11.41
C ASP A 526 -16.07 -3.26 -12.52
N LEU A 527 -15.35 -4.34 -12.83
CA LEU A 527 -15.73 -5.39 -13.78
C LEU A 527 -16.03 -6.72 -13.08
N GLY A 528 -16.13 -6.73 -11.74
CA GLY A 528 -16.25 -7.94 -10.93
C GLY A 528 -14.97 -8.79 -10.88
N LYS A 529 -13.83 -8.29 -11.38
CA LYS A 529 -12.56 -9.03 -11.31
C LYS A 529 -12.14 -9.16 -9.86
N TYR A 530 -11.39 -10.20 -9.48
CA TYR A 530 -11.00 -10.48 -8.08
C TYR A 530 -12.15 -10.88 -7.12
N ALA A 531 -13.40 -10.91 -7.57
CA ALA A 531 -14.52 -11.52 -6.84
C ALA A 531 -14.40 -13.04 -6.75
N TYR A 532 -13.73 -13.61 -7.75
CA TYR A 532 -13.54 -15.04 -7.94
C TYR A 532 -12.06 -15.38 -8.05
N MET A 533 -11.67 -16.54 -7.55
CA MET A 533 -10.31 -17.08 -7.66
C MET A 533 -10.36 -18.55 -8.05
N CYS A 534 -9.69 -18.93 -9.14
CA CYS A 534 -9.58 -20.33 -9.56
C CYS A 534 -8.29 -20.96 -9.03
N LEU A 535 -8.39 -22.15 -8.42
CA LEU A 535 -7.30 -22.91 -7.83
C LEU A 535 -7.37 -24.37 -8.27
N HIS A 536 -6.22 -24.95 -8.64
CA HIS A 536 -6.11 -26.39 -8.86
C HIS A 536 -5.58 -27.05 -7.59
N ILE A 537 -6.43 -27.86 -6.95
CA ILE A 537 -6.13 -28.58 -5.70
C ILE A 537 -5.52 -29.94 -6.02
N ASN A 538 -4.42 -30.26 -5.36
CA ASN A 538 -3.66 -31.50 -5.49
C ASN A 538 -3.15 -31.97 -4.12
N ASN A 539 -3.88 -32.90 -3.51
CA ASN A 539 -3.56 -33.58 -2.26
C ASN A 539 -2.99 -34.98 -2.47
N LYS A 540 -2.56 -35.31 -3.71
CA LYS A 540 -1.98 -36.62 -3.97
C LYS A 540 -0.73 -36.81 -3.11
N LYS A 541 -0.63 -38.00 -2.53
CA LYS A 541 0.53 -38.40 -1.71
C LYS A 541 1.63 -38.98 -2.61
N PRO A 542 2.92 -38.83 -2.24
CA PRO A 542 3.98 -39.53 -2.93
C PRO A 542 3.80 -41.05 -2.91
N HIS A 543 4.26 -41.68 -3.99
CA HIS A 543 4.60 -43.08 -3.97
C HIS A 543 6.02 -43.27 -3.43
N VAL A 544 6.19 -44.31 -2.61
CA VAL A 544 7.48 -44.77 -2.13
C VAL A 544 7.41 -46.27 -1.86
N GLU A 545 8.41 -46.98 -2.35
CA GLU A 545 8.58 -48.42 -2.16
C GLU A 545 10.06 -48.80 -2.27
N ILE A 546 10.51 -49.74 -1.43
CA ILE A 546 11.75 -50.49 -1.65
C ILE A 546 11.38 -51.70 -2.50
N LYS A 547 11.65 -51.66 -3.81
CA LYS A 547 11.28 -52.74 -4.75
C LYS A 547 12.15 -53.99 -4.61
N GLY A 548 13.36 -53.82 -4.10
CA GLY A 548 14.28 -54.92 -3.92
C GLY A 548 15.53 -54.50 -3.17
N ILE A 549 16.10 -55.47 -2.46
CA ILE A 549 17.39 -55.34 -1.77
C ILE A 549 18.29 -56.44 -2.34
N PHE A 550 19.49 -56.09 -2.74
CA PHE A 550 20.43 -57.01 -3.39
C PHE A 550 21.71 -57.10 -2.57
N ASN A 551 22.27 -58.31 -2.44
CA ASN A 551 23.61 -58.52 -1.92
C ASN A 551 24.45 -59.32 -2.93
N GLY A 552 25.63 -58.84 -3.31
CA GLY A 552 26.48 -59.52 -4.30
C GLY A 552 25.78 -59.73 -5.66
N GLY A 553 24.75 -58.94 -5.97
CA GLY A 553 23.89 -59.08 -7.15
C GLY A 553 22.69 -60.04 -7.00
N SER A 554 22.55 -60.72 -5.86
CA SER A 554 21.42 -61.62 -5.56
C SER A 554 20.30 -60.88 -4.83
N LEU A 555 19.05 -61.06 -5.25
CA LEU A 555 17.87 -60.47 -4.61
C LEU A 555 17.60 -61.13 -3.24
N ILE A 556 17.54 -60.33 -2.20
CA ILE A 556 17.22 -60.75 -0.83
C ILE A 556 15.71 -60.92 -0.69
N ASN A 557 15.29 -62.01 -0.04
CA ASN A 557 13.88 -62.24 0.26
C ASN A 557 13.40 -61.24 1.32
N MET A 558 12.64 -60.23 0.91
CA MET A 558 12.12 -59.18 1.79
C MET A 558 11.13 -59.67 2.87
N GLN A 559 10.58 -60.90 2.77
CA GLN A 559 9.72 -61.46 3.83
C GLN A 559 10.51 -61.90 5.07
N CYS A 560 11.77 -62.30 4.88
CA CYS A 560 12.66 -62.74 5.96
C CYS A 560 13.82 -61.76 6.19
N GLY A 561 14.18 -60.97 5.17
CA GLY A 561 15.31 -60.02 5.17
C GLY A 561 16.68 -60.67 5.43
N ALA A 562 16.75 -61.99 5.46
CA ALA A 562 17.93 -62.75 5.84
C ALA A 562 18.84 -63.03 4.66
N PHE A 563 20.13 -62.75 4.80
CA PHE A 563 21.16 -63.09 3.81
C PHE A 563 22.54 -63.23 4.45
N ASP A 564 23.38 -64.03 3.80
CA ASP A 564 24.82 -64.08 4.10
C ASP A 564 25.51 -62.99 3.28
N HIS A 565 26.35 -62.21 3.96
CA HIS A 565 27.17 -61.16 3.35
C HIS A 565 28.63 -61.57 3.38
N LEU A 566 29.28 -61.57 2.21
CA LEU A 566 30.73 -61.75 2.09
C LEU A 566 31.42 -60.38 2.01
N ILE A 567 32.57 -60.25 2.67
CA ILE A 567 33.37 -59.02 2.63
C ILE A 567 33.66 -58.63 1.18
N GLY A 568 33.39 -57.37 0.84
CA GLY A 568 33.56 -56.82 -0.50
C GLY A 568 32.38 -57.04 -1.44
N GLU A 569 31.30 -57.71 -1.01
CA GLU A 569 30.03 -57.68 -1.73
C GLU A 569 29.33 -56.32 -1.54
N GLU A 570 28.58 -55.89 -2.54
CA GLU A 570 27.81 -54.65 -2.45
C GLU A 570 26.36 -54.96 -2.05
N VAL A 571 25.88 -54.25 -1.02
CA VAL A 571 24.44 -54.19 -0.70
C VAL A 571 23.81 -53.04 -1.48
N LYS A 572 22.79 -53.35 -2.29
CA LYS A 572 22.08 -52.36 -3.12
C LYS A 572 20.60 -52.32 -2.82
N PHE A 573 20.03 -51.12 -2.87
CA PHE A 573 18.59 -50.90 -2.76
C PHE A 573 18.05 -50.40 -4.09
N LEU A 574 16.99 -51.03 -4.58
CA LEU A 574 16.18 -50.51 -5.67
C LEU A 574 15.00 -49.76 -5.06
N VAL A 575 15.04 -48.43 -5.13
CA VAL A 575 14.01 -47.55 -4.59
C VAL A 575 13.14 -47.02 -5.74
N ASP A 576 11.82 -47.10 -5.55
CA ASP A 576 10.83 -46.44 -6.40
C ASP A 576 10.18 -45.32 -5.58
N ALA A 577 10.46 -44.08 -5.94
CA ALA A 577 9.93 -42.90 -5.29
C ALA A 577 9.52 -41.90 -6.36
N TYR A 578 8.24 -41.56 -6.42
CA TYR A 578 7.71 -40.62 -7.41
C TYR A 578 6.44 -39.94 -6.91
N HIS A 579 6.08 -38.84 -7.56
CA HIS A 579 4.77 -38.22 -7.45
C HIS A 579 4.18 -38.13 -8.86
N GLU A 580 2.92 -38.51 -9.03
CA GLU A 580 2.28 -38.62 -10.37
C GLU A 580 2.35 -37.31 -11.17
N ASP A 581 2.25 -36.17 -10.47
CA ASP A 581 2.29 -34.84 -11.10
C ASP A 581 3.68 -34.18 -11.11
N ASP A 582 4.75 -34.96 -10.85
CA ASP A 582 6.15 -34.48 -10.86
C ASP A 582 6.46 -33.47 -9.71
N HIS A 583 5.84 -33.72 -8.56
CA HIS A 583 5.99 -32.92 -7.34
C HIS A 583 6.98 -33.55 -6.36
N LEU A 584 7.77 -34.55 -6.74
CA LEU A 584 8.79 -35.09 -5.83
C LEU A 584 9.86 -34.01 -5.56
N LEU A 585 10.19 -33.77 -4.29
CA LEU A 585 11.29 -32.87 -3.90
C LEU A 585 12.58 -33.66 -3.74
N TYR A 586 12.52 -34.63 -2.84
CA TYR A 586 13.56 -35.61 -2.58
C TYR A 586 12.93 -36.79 -1.84
N TRP A 587 13.67 -37.89 -1.82
CA TRP A 587 13.49 -38.96 -0.86
C TRP A 587 14.75 -39.10 -0.03
N SER A 588 14.62 -39.59 1.20
CA SER A 588 15.75 -39.90 2.07
C SER A 588 15.64 -41.30 2.64
N MET A 589 16.75 -42.01 2.71
CA MET A 589 16.83 -43.32 3.36
C MET A 589 17.82 -43.26 4.51
N SER A 590 17.33 -43.61 5.69
CA SER A 590 18.09 -43.69 6.92
C SER A 590 18.14 -45.14 7.37
N TYR A 591 19.21 -45.52 8.05
CA TYR A 591 19.32 -46.87 8.60
C TYR A 591 19.89 -46.84 10.02
N GLN A 592 19.39 -47.78 10.82
CA GLN A 592 19.79 -47.96 12.20
C GLN A 592 20.23 -49.40 12.41
N ILE A 593 21.45 -49.56 12.94
CA ILE A 593 22.04 -50.87 13.23
C ILE A 593 21.73 -51.20 14.70
N GLY A 594 21.08 -52.32 14.96
CA GLY A 594 20.65 -52.73 16.31
C GLY A 594 19.71 -53.94 16.31
N TYR A 595 19.54 -54.58 17.47
CA TYR A 595 18.68 -55.76 17.62
C TYR A 595 17.22 -55.36 17.87
N GLY A 596 16.31 -55.73 16.96
CA GLY A 596 14.89 -55.38 17.04
C GLY A 596 13.92 -56.50 16.63
N SER A 597 12.63 -56.29 16.90
CA SER A 597 11.56 -57.22 16.49
C SER A 597 11.27 -57.13 14.98
N ALA A 598 10.75 -58.22 14.40
CA ALA A 598 10.58 -58.43 12.96
C ALA A 598 9.72 -57.42 12.16
N LYS A 599 9.19 -56.38 12.82
CA LYS A 599 8.31 -55.38 12.19
C LYS A 599 9.00 -54.04 11.89
N GLY A 600 10.34 -53.96 11.96
CA GLY A 600 11.08 -52.77 11.54
C GLY A 600 10.93 -51.55 12.46
N THR A 601 10.19 -51.66 13.57
CA THR A 601 10.14 -50.62 14.60
C THR A 601 11.33 -50.76 15.54
N VAL A 602 12.21 -49.77 15.50
CA VAL A 602 13.32 -49.63 16.43
C VAL A 602 12.73 -49.37 17.83
N ALA A 603 13.14 -50.15 18.82
CA ALA A 603 12.83 -49.81 20.21
C ALA A 603 13.54 -48.48 20.56
N SER A 604 12.85 -47.56 21.23
CA SER A 604 13.39 -46.25 21.60
C SER A 604 14.54 -46.30 22.61
N ASP A 605 15.03 -47.50 22.98
CA ASP A 605 16.08 -47.76 23.95
C ASP A 605 17.48 -47.87 23.29
N THR A 606 17.89 -46.82 22.58
CA THR A 606 19.27 -46.27 22.51
C THR A 606 20.49 -47.19 22.26
N SER A 607 20.36 -48.44 21.84
CA SER A 607 21.53 -49.33 21.61
C SER A 607 22.07 -49.32 20.18
N GLY A 608 21.41 -48.62 19.25
CA GLY A 608 21.86 -48.47 17.86
C GLY A 608 22.36 -47.06 17.54
N TYR A 609 23.26 -46.95 16.57
CA TYR A 609 23.69 -45.67 16.02
C TYR A 609 23.15 -45.52 14.58
N THR A 610 22.64 -44.33 14.25
CA THR A 610 22.19 -43.99 12.90
C THR A 610 23.40 -43.67 12.04
N VAL A 611 23.46 -44.25 10.83
CA VAL A 611 24.53 -43.97 9.87
C VAL A 611 23.89 -43.56 8.54
N GLU A 612 24.50 -42.56 7.92
CA GLU A 612 24.25 -41.91 6.61
C GLU A 612 22.81 -41.76 6.07
N ASP A 613 22.46 -40.50 5.74
CA ASP A 613 21.28 -40.12 4.95
C ASP A 613 21.57 -40.28 3.44
N PHE A 614 21.03 -41.29 2.77
CA PHE A 614 20.96 -41.26 1.30
C PHE A 614 19.87 -40.28 0.86
N ARG A 615 20.11 -39.51 -0.21
CA ARG A 615 19.13 -38.58 -0.77
C ARG A 615 19.11 -38.64 -2.30
N GLY A 616 17.94 -38.74 -2.90
CA GLY A 616 17.78 -38.75 -4.36
C GLY A 616 16.51 -38.02 -4.81
N LYS A 617 16.36 -37.90 -6.14
CA LYS A 617 15.20 -37.22 -6.77
C LYS A 617 14.47 -38.08 -7.79
N ASP A 618 15.09 -39.16 -8.24
CA ASP A 618 14.52 -40.11 -9.17
C ASP A 618 14.57 -41.52 -8.59
N ASN A 619 14.03 -42.47 -9.35
CA ASN A 619 14.20 -43.89 -9.09
C ASN A 619 15.66 -44.29 -9.28
N GLU A 620 16.30 -44.74 -8.21
CA GLU A 620 17.74 -44.94 -8.17
C GLU A 620 18.10 -46.28 -7.55
N PHE A 621 19.24 -46.81 -8.00
CA PHE A 621 19.94 -47.87 -7.31
C PHE A 621 20.92 -47.25 -6.33
N ILE A 622 20.70 -47.48 -5.05
CA ILE A 622 21.58 -46.99 -3.99
C ILE A 622 22.57 -48.08 -3.65
N VAL A 623 23.86 -47.78 -3.68
CA VAL A 623 24.93 -48.68 -3.22
C VAL A 623 25.33 -48.27 -1.81
N TRP A 624 25.31 -49.21 -0.86
CA TRP A 624 25.78 -48.97 0.49
C TRP A 624 27.29 -49.23 0.59
N GLU A 625 28.09 -48.23 0.21
CA GLU A 625 29.55 -48.36 0.05
C GLU A 625 30.31 -48.72 1.34
N LYS A 626 29.76 -48.35 2.51
CA LYS A 626 30.38 -48.60 3.83
C LYS A 626 29.72 -49.74 4.61
N PHE A 627 28.98 -50.63 3.94
CA PHE A 627 28.29 -51.72 4.64
C PHE A 627 29.24 -52.55 5.51
N ASP A 628 30.37 -52.98 4.95
CA ASP A 628 31.41 -53.74 5.65
C ASP A 628 31.98 -52.99 6.87
N GLU A 629 32.24 -51.68 6.75
CA GLU A 629 32.78 -50.86 7.85
C GLU A 629 31.75 -50.65 8.96
N ASN A 630 30.49 -50.44 8.59
CA ASN A 630 29.40 -50.18 9.53
C ASN A 630 28.96 -51.45 10.28
N PHE A 631 29.10 -52.61 9.64
CA PHE A 631 28.64 -53.89 10.16
C PHE A 631 29.77 -54.78 10.71
N GLY A 632 31.02 -54.46 10.37
CA GLY A 632 32.20 -55.19 10.80
C GLY A 632 32.43 -55.11 12.30
N LEU A 633 32.12 -56.21 13.01
CA LEU A 633 32.80 -56.79 14.20
C LEU A 633 31.85 -57.51 15.19
N THR A 634 30.56 -57.63 14.94
CA THR A 634 29.66 -58.41 15.80
C THR A 634 29.64 -59.89 15.37
N THR A 635 29.94 -60.81 16.29
CA THR A 635 29.67 -62.25 16.09
C THR A 635 28.16 -62.45 16.10
N ILE A 636 27.56 -62.75 14.95
CA ILE A 636 26.11 -62.80 14.78
C ILE A 636 25.64 -64.26 14.78
N PRO A 637 24.57 -64.61 15.52
CA PRO A 637 23.91 -65.90 15.37
C PRO A 637 23.39 -66.10 13.93
N PRO A 638 23.14 -67.35 13.48
CA PRO A 638 22.59 -67.62 12.15
C PRO A 638 21.31 -66.80 11.90
N SER A 639 21.17 -66.27 10.68
CA SER A 639 20.09 -65.41 10.25
C SER A 639 18.74 -66.14 10.34
N THR A 640 18.09 -66.03 11.49
CA THR A 640 16.70 -66.48 11.65
C THR A 640 15.80 -65.29 11.33
N CYS A 641 14.64 -65.50 10.69
CA CYS A 641 13.66 -64.42 10.44
C CYS A 641 13.10 -63.78 11.73
N SER A 642 13.62 -64.15 12.92
CA SER A 642 13.22 -63.68 14.24
C SER A 642 14.11 -62.57 14.83
N THR A 643 15.25 -62.23 14.23
CA THR A 643 16.15 -61.19 14.76
C THR A 643 16.79 -60.41 13.62
N PHE A 644 16.50 -59.11 13.53
CA PHE A 644 17.05 -58.22 12.50
C PHE A 644 18.18 -57.40 13.11
N GLY A 645 19.24 -57.15 12.34
CA GLY A 645 20.41 -56.37 12.74
C GLY A 645 20.44 -54.95 12.15
N VAL A 646 19.63 -54.68 11.13
CA VAL A 646 19.49 -53.35 10.51
C VAL A 646 18.01 -53.05 10.29
N ALA A 647 17.56 -51.89 10.76
CA ALA A 647 16.28 -51.29 10.40
C ALA A 647 16.53 -50.17 9.37
N ILE A 648 15.71 -50.12 8.34
CA ILE A 648 15.77 -49.11 7.28
C ILE A 648 14.48 -48.31 7.33
N GLU A 649 14.62 -46.99 7.26
CA GLU A 649 13.55 -46.02 7.16
C GLU A 649 13.71 -45.29 5.83
N LEU A 650 12.73 -45.46 4.94
CA LEU A 650 12.66 -44.73 3.69
C LEU A 650 11.54 -43.69 3.77
N ALA A 651 11.92 -42.43 3.64
CA ALA A 651 11.06 -41.27 3.70
C ALA A 651 10.99 -40.56 2.36
N VAL A 652 9.81 -40.06 1.99
CA VAL A 652 9.63 -39.22 0.81
C VAL A 652 9.01 -37.89 1.16
N CYS A 653 9.49 -36.84 0.49
CA CYS A 653 8.97 -35.50 0.59
C CYS A 653 8.48 -35.00 -0.77
N THR A 654 7.25 -34.49 -0.84
CA THR A 654 6.65 -33.90 -2.05
C THR A 654 6.37 -32.41 -1.91
N LYS A 655 6.18 -31.76 -3.05
CA LYS A 655 5.74 -30.37 -3.18
C LYS A 655 4.23 -30.33 -2.96
N THR A 656 3.82 -29.90 -1.78
CA THR A 656 2.52 -29.31 -1.50
C THR A 656 2.75 -27.91 -0.95
N THR A 657 1.87 -26.95 -1.27
CA THR A 657 2.03 -25.56 -0.82
C THR A 657 0.71 -24.99 -0.31
N ASN A 658 0.82 -24.27 0.80
CA ASN A 658 -0.19 -23.35 1.32
C ASN A 658 -0.08 -21.94 0.72
N GLY A 659 0.85 -21.74 -0.23
CA GLY A 659 1.12 -20.46 -0.89
C GLY A 659 2.24 -19.62 -0.28
N TYR A 660 2.86 -19.98 0.85
CA TYR A 660 3.86 -19.10 1.50
C TYR A 660 5.31 -19.24 1.00
N ASP A 661 5.81 -20.46 0.81
CA ASP A 661 7.03 -20.83 0.04
C ASP A 661 7.29 -22.34 0.19
N PHE A 662 8.07 -22.95 -0.71
CA PHE A 662 8.29 -24.41 -0.77
C PHE A 662 9.33 -24.94 0.21
N LEU A 663 10.25 -24.09 0.68
CA LEU A 663 11.47 -24.56 1.35
C LEU A 663 11.32 -24.76 2.86
N LYS A 664 10.14 -24.47 3.42
CA LYS A 664 9.88 -24.49 4.87
C LYS A 664 8.43 -24.79 5.25
N SER A 665 7.64 -25.43 4.38
CA SER A 665 6.28 -25.80 4.78
C SER A 665 6.40 -26.80 5.94
N LYS A 666 5.58 -26.65 7.00
CA LYS A 666 5.45 -27.67 8.08
C LYS A 666 4.70 -28.92 7.60
N HIS A 667 4.52 -29.02 6.29
CA HIS A 667 3.45 -29.69 5.56
C HIS A 667 4.11 -30.51 4.44
N GLU A 668 5.12 -31.28 4.83
CA GLU A 668 5.73 -32.28 3.97
C GLU A 668 4.83 -33.52 4.05
N HIS A 669 4.31 -33.99 2.92
CA HIS A 669 3.68 -35.31 2.87
C HIS A 669 4.75 -36.38 3.10
N TYR A 670 4.91 -36.73 4.37
CA TYR A 670 5.81 -37.76 4.81
C TYR A 670 5.17 -39.12 4.62
N LYS A 671 5.78 -39.95 3.77
CA LYS A 671 5.46 -41.38 3.73
C LYS A 671 6.70 -42.16 4.10
N GLU A 672 6.55 -42.96 5.14
CA GLU A 672 7.60 -43.79 5.72
C GLU A 672 7.36 -45.25 5.37
N VAL A 673 8.40 -45.95 4.95
CA VAL A 673 8.39 -47.40 4.78
C VAL A 673 9.56 -47.98 5.54
N HIS A 674 9.27 -48.99 6.36
CA HIS A 674 10.28 -49.70 7.13
C HIS A 674 10.62 -51.04 6.51
N ALA A 675 11.91 -51.39 6.52
CA ALA A 675 12.40 -52.74 6.22
C ALA A 675 13.39 -53.21 7.28
N GLY A 676 13.44 -54.52 7.53
CA GLY A 676 14.43 -55.15 8.40
C GLY A 676 15.37 -56.04 7.60
N LEU A 677 16.67 -56.01 7.90
CA LEU A 677 17.67 -56.96 7.39
C LEU A 677 18.30 -57.80 8.51
N ALA A 678 18.33 -59.13 8.30
CA ALA A 678 18.96 -60.10 9.18
C ALA A 678 20.26 -60.58 8.50
N VAL A 679 21.35 -59.87 8.79
CA VAL A 679 22.62 -60.05 8.08
C VAL A 679 23.48 -61.06 8.86
N HIS A 680 24.04 -62.05 8.17
CA HIS A 680 25.05 -62.95 8.72
C HIS A 680 26.39 -62.74 8.00
N HIS A 681 27.48 -62.65 8.76
CA HIS A 681 28.82 -62.48 8.21
C HIS A 681 29.40 -63.85 7.90
N ALA A 682 29.54 -64.17 6.61
CA ALA A 682 30.17 -65.42 6.19
C ALA A 682 31.68 -65.20 6.13
N GLU A 683 32.44 -65.84 7.02
CA GLU A 683 33.89 -65.97 6.83
C GLU A 683 34.14 -66.93 5.67
N GLU A 684 34.95 -66.55 4.69
CA GLU A 684 35.48 -67.50 3.71
C GLU A 684 36.21 -68.61 4.48
N GLU A 685 35.64 -69.81 4.53
CA GLU A 685 36.38 -71.00 4.94
C GLU A 685 37.51 -71.20 3.92
N GLY A 686 38.72 -70.81 4.30
CA GLY A 686 39.94 -70.99 3.52
C GLY A 686 40.36 -72.45 3.35
#